data_AF-A0A4R2GHP0-F1
#
_entry.id   AF-A0A4R2GHP0-F1
#
_cell.length_a   1.000
_cell.length_b   1.000
_cell.length_c   1.000
_cell.angle_alpha   90.00
_cell.angle_beta   90.00
_cell.angle_gamma   90.00
#
_symmetry.space_group_name_H-M   'P 1'
#
loop_
_entity.id
_entity.type
_entity.pdbx_description
1 polymer ?
#
loop_
_entity_poly.entity_id
_entity_poly.type
_entity_poly.pdbx_seq_one_letter_code
_entity_poly.pdbx_strand_id
1 'polypeptide(L)'
;MTLRIVYISIAAFLLVSCSTQNNTWLSRNYHSITSKYNTLFNGEQSFKRGEQQLMRNHQDNFTHILSMFPYSGEEKAGAVKGEMDRAISKGHKIIANKSITARPRRRPPRNSPRYHNFYNRREFNRYMDDAFLLVGKAHLYNHEFNDALVMLDYVVREFPNQSTRFDALIWMARTRIEMGDLDNAAILLDRYDAMGQAPDRLYGEYMATFAEFHIRSGNLREAIPYMKVAADEASGRWNRNRRAYILAQLYKQTGSHDLAASTFRRVIRSSPNYEMELNARINYLMLQGHLDGNHDRARQQLYRQVNQANNREFRDRIYYVLAQSYLSEGDTIMAITNLRLSSGYNFGNQSLKTETYLQLAELYFELPAYIPSYAYYDSTIVSIRDTDPRYRKINHRHAGLKNLSTHFETITREDSLMRLAQMPEAELEDFILALIEEERQAQLNLSIGARDDQRRTGGDHMFQRDFGSQLSRATDSQGQWYFYNQSTISLGKMEFERRWGRRGNEDNWRRADKGTVEAVDYEMTPTQPGEPGFGNGALPVEGQRETAPRAQLIELPTKEELMADIPLTEEQKEITKERLANAWFQSGIIFLDHFNDPTRAIEMFRMFLNDFPTHALAEQAWFWAYMAYNQLENEAGASQMRDGLIRHFPDGQYAEFARNPQYAEAKRQRRQELNELYNDAFNAYINNRFNSSISKSTLIIIETEEEELLRKARLLKAAAYARQGNVTNFENELNILTNDFGTTREGKLAERWLAMMAEGKLPAIGPVTRQMTTATDESDIPETPIEEVVPVDRFNFEPGQEHFILIVVEEDADINRLLFNLADYNFSRFLLADYEIESRTLPDSRRLLSIGSFANNREAMDYYYGLRSNPGLLRAENVNAPMLMAGSVSNKNTLISTGETTEFRDFFSKNYLGGGGGITIQMAFVDQEPEDAAATGAKSFTTSDGTHWVMVVLPPRTNTGRVSGFLTSHALNSFNLRLNTRTINLSGGETVLLVEAFQSASQAQEFTTSLNANNFWNNQLRASNWVMASVSPDNFKIIEQEGTTEEYIKFYKE
;
A
#
# COMPACT_ATOMS: atom_id res chain seq x y z
N MET A 1 16.61 81.59 -29.25
CA MET A 1 15.81 80.69 -30.13
C MET A 1 16.54 79.37 -30.41
N THR A 2 17.86 79.40 -30.67
CA THR A 2 18.71 78.23 -30.95
C THR A 2 18.75 77.16 -29.83
N LEU A 3 18.90 77.53 -28.55
CA LEU A 3 18.89 76.55 -27.45
C LEU A 3 17.54 75.81 -27.28
N ARG A 4 16.41 76.50 -27.45
CA ARG A 4 15.07 75.86 -27.40
C ARG A 4 14.90 74.85 -28.54
N ILE A 5 15.39 75.17 -29.74
CA ILE A 5 15.36 74.25 -30.88
C ILE A 5 16.26 73.04 -30.61
N VAL A 6 17.41 73.22 -29.96
CA VAL A 6 18.28 72.11 -29.54
C VAL A 6 17.59 71.24 -28.49
N TYR A 7 16.96 71.79 -27.46
CA TYR A 7 16.23 71.00 -26.46
C TYR A 7 15.01 70.29 -27.04
N ILE A 8 14.24 70.93 -27.92
CA ILE A 8 13.11 70.30 -28.62
C ILE A 8 13.61 69.21 -29.57
N SER A 9 14.74 69.42 -30.24
CA SER A 9 15.36 68.40 -31.10
C SER A 9 15.88 67.22 -30.28
N ILE A 10 16.51 67.45 -29.13
CA ILE A 10 16.96 66.39 -28.20
C ILE A 10 15.75 65.63 -27.64
N ALA A 11 14.67 66.32 -27.25
CA ALA A 11 13.45 65.68 -26.77
C ALA A 11 12.75 64.87 -27.86
N ALA A 12 12.68 65.38 -29.10
CA ALA A 12 12.16 64.65 -30.25
C ALA A 12 13.05 63.43 -30.60
N PHE A 13 14.37 63.55 -30.50
CA PHE A 13 15.30 62.42 -30.67
C PHE A 13 15.14 61.34 -29.59
N LEU A 14 14.87 61.74 -28.35
CA LEU A 14 14.58 60.81 -27.25
C LEU A 14 13.24 60.08 -27.47
N LEU A 15 12.21 60.76 -27.98
CA LEU A 15 10.91 60.14 -28.29
C LEU A 15 11.00 59.13 -29.44
N VAL A 16 11.79 59.41 -30.48
CA VAL A 16 12.02 58.47 -31.60
C VAL A 16 12.85 57.26 -31.18
N SER A 17 13.69 57.39 -30.15
CA SER A 17 14.51 56.29 -29.62
C SER A 17 13.75 55.22 -28.83
N CYS A 18 12.51 55.50 -28.43
CA CYS A 18 11.67 54.61 -27.61
C CYS A 18 10.77 53.65 -28.43
N SER A 19 10.74 53.80 -29.76
CA SER A 19 9.88 52.99 -30.64
C SER A 19 10.52 51.65 -31.00
N THR A 20 9.83 50.54 -30.71
CA THR A 20 10.20 49.17 -31.13
C THR A 20 9.91 48.90 -32.61
N GLN A 21 9.03 49.70 -33.23
CA GLN A 21 8.65 49.57 -34.64
C GLN A 21 9.74 50.06 -35.60
N ASN A 22 10.67 50.91 -35.12
CA ASN A 22 11.78 51.44 -35.91
C ASN A 22 13.10 50.78 -35.52
N ASN A 23 13.71 50.02 -36.43
CA ASN A 23 15.02 49.39 -36.20
C ASN A 23 16.19 50.33 -36.56
N THR A 24 16.55 51.21 -35.62
CA THR A 24 17.70 52.14 -35.72
C THR A 24 18.80 51.77 -34.74
N TRP A 25 20.02 52.30 -34.92
CA TRP A 25 21.10 52.07 -33.95
C TRP A 25 20.73 52.59 -32.55
N LEU A 26 20.10 53.76 -32.45
CA LEU A 26 19.73 54.37 -31.18
C LEU A 26 18.61 53.57 -30.48
N SER A 27 17.53 53.23 -31.21
CA SER A 27 16.43 52.45 -30.63
C SER A 27 16.89 51.06 -30.18
N ARG A 28 17.67 50.33 -30.99
CA ARG A 28 18.24 49.03 -30.59
C ARG A 28 19.05 49.11 -29.30
N ASN A 29 19.93 50.10 -29.17
CA ASN A 29 20.75 50.25 -27.97
C ASN A 29 19.92 50.68 -26.76
N TYR A 30 18.98 51.61 -26.93
CA TYR A 30 18.06 52.01 -25.85
C TYR A 30 17.25 50.82 -25.31
N HIS A 31 16.60 50.05 -26.19
CA HIS A 31 15.84 48.87 -25.79
C HIS A 31 16.74 47.78 -25.21
N SER A 32 17.95 47.56 -25.73
CA SER A 32 18.90 46.59 -25.16
C SER A 32 19.38 46.98 -23.76
N ILE A 33 19.79 48.25 -23.55
CA ILE A 33 20.28 48.76 -22.26
C ILE A 33 19.15 48.71 -21.22
N THR A 34 17.96 49.19 -21.56
CA THR A 34 16.81 49.16 -20.64
C THR A 34 16.28 47.75 -20.39
N SER A 35 16.46 46.81 -21.32
CA SER A 35 16.19 45.39 -21.07
C SER A 35 17.17 44.85 -20.04
N LYS A 36 18.48 44.97 -20.27
CA LYS A 36 19.52 44.40 -19.39
C LYS A 36 19.51 44.96 -17.98
N TYR A 37 19.67 46.29 -17.84
CA TYR A 37 20.00 46.93 -16.56
C TYR A 37 18.78 47.33 -15.74
N ASN A 38 17.57 47.20 -16.28
CA ASN A 38 16.34 47.51 -15.54
C ASN A 38 15.46 46.27 -15.42
N THR A 39 14.92 45.76 -16.54
CA THR A 39 13.87 44.73 -16.44
C THR A 39 14.46 43.35 -16.16
N LEU A 40 15.48 42.95 -16.92
CA LEU A 40 16.11 41.62 -16.84
C LEU A 40 16.84 41.45 -15.51
N PHE A 41 17.69 42.40 -15.14
CA PHE A 41 18.39 42.38 -13.85
C PHE A 41 17.43 42.19 -12.67
N ASN A 42 16.32 42.95 -12.63
CA ASN A 42 15.33 42.81 -11.56
C ASN A 42 14.65 41.42 -11.57
N GLY A 43 14.38 40.86 -12.75
CA GLY A 43 13.84 39.51 -12.89
C GLY A 43 14.83 38.43 -12.42
N GLU A 44 16.09 38.51 -12.84
CA GLU A 44 17.16 37.60 -12.41
C GLU A 44 17.42 37.66 -10.91
N GLN A 45 17.39 38.86 -10.30
CA GLN A 45 17.51 38.99 -8.85
C GLN A 45 16.34 38.36 -8.11
N SER A 46 15.12 38.49 -8.65
CA SER A 46 13.92 37.82 -8.12
C SER A 46 14.08 36.30 -8.16
N PHE A 47 14.45 35.76 -9.33
CA PHE A 47 14.70 34.33 -9.50
C PHE A 47 15.77 33.81 -8.51
N LYS A 48 16.91 34.52 -8.40
CA LYS A 48 17.99 34.15 -7.46
C LYS A 48 17.55 34.16 -6.00
N ARG A 49 16.66 35.09 -5.60
CA ARG A 49 16.12 35.12 -4.24
C ARG A 49 15.26 33.90 -3.96
N GLY A 50 14.38 33.54 -4.88
CA GLY A 50 13.59 32.32 -4.76
C GLY A 50 14.46 31.06 -4.72
N GLU A 51 15.46 30.95 -5.59
CA GLU A 51 16.43 29.85 -5.53
C GLU A 51 17.12 29.77 -4.15
N GLN A 52 17.62 30.88 -3.63
CA GLN A 52 18.24 30.93 -2.30
C GLN A 52 17.26 30.60 -1.17
N GLN A 53 15.99 30.99 -1.30
CA GLN A 53 14.95 30.67 -0.33
C GLN A 53 14.71 29.16 -0.28
N LEU A 54 14.61 28.48 -1.44
CA LEU A 54 14.54 27.02 -1.47
C LEU A 54 15.77 26.40 -0.84
N MET A 55 16.98 26.83 -1.22
CA MET A 55 18.23 26.27 -0.68
C MET A 55 18.35 26.43 0.85
N ARG A 56 17.83 27.51 1.45
CA ARG A 56 17.88 27.76 2.90
C ARG A 56 16.83 26.98 3.67
N ASN A 57 15.64 26.82 3.07
CA ASN A 57 14.52 26.13 3.70
C ASN A 57 14.50 24.64 3.37
N HIS A 58 15.40 24.17 2.50
CA HIS A 58 15.52 22.76 2.15
C HIS A 58 16.03 21.97 3.36
N GLN A 59 15.24 20.99 3.79
CA GLN A 59 15.65 19.99 4.75
C GLN A 59 16.03 18.73 3.98
N ASP A 60 17.27 18.31 4.13
CA ASP A 60 17.82 17.14 3.45
C ASP A 60 17.41 15.86 4.19
N ASN A 61 16.93 14.86 3.46
CA ASN A 61 16.82 13.51 3.98
C ASN A 61 18.05 12.70 3.58
N PHE A 62 18.97 12.53 4.53
CA PHE A 62 20.26 11.87 4.30
C PHE A 62 20.19 10.33 4.22
N THR A 63 19.01 9.73 4.40
CA THR A 63 18.81 8.27 4.22
C THR A 63 18.76 7.86 2.74
N HIS A 64 18.43 8.79 1.84
CA HIS A 64 18.38 8.58 0.39
C HIS A 64 19.45 9.43 -0.31
N ILE A 65 19.69 9.16 -1.62
CA ILE A 65 20.50 10.07 -2.44
C ILE A 65 19.86 11.45 -2.40
N LEU A 66 20.63 12.47 -2.02
CA LEU A 66 20.11 13.83 -1.94
C LEU A 66 19.70 14.31 -3.34
N SER A 67 18.56 15.00 -3.43
CA SER A 67 18.19 15.65 -4.69
C SER A 67 19.29 16.61 -5.13
N MET A 68 19.71 16.54 -6.39
CA MET A 68 20.71 17.44 -6.96
C MET A 68 20.27 18.91 -6.90
N PHE A 69 18.99 19.17 -7.18
CA PHE A 69 18.48 20.51 -7.43
C PHE A 69 17.46 20.93 -6.37
N PRO A 70 17.46 22.21 -5.94
CA PRO A 70 16.64 22.67 -4.81
C PRO A 70 15.14 22.74 -5.12
N TYR A 71 14.74 22.69 -6.40
CA TYR A 71 13.36 22.76 -6.85
C TYR A 71 12.65 21.40 -6.95
N SER A 72 13.37 20.28 -6.85
CA SER A 72 12.78 18.94 -6.98
C SER A 72 11.82 18.64 -5.80
N GLY A 73 10.70 18.00 -6.10
CA GLY A 73 9.62 17.69 -5.15
C GLY A 73 8.42 18.65 -5.27
N GLU A 74 7.22 18.09 -5.37
CA GLU A 74 5.97 18.83 -5.63
C GLU A 74 5.66 19.86 -4.52
N GLU A 75 6.06 19.57 -3.28
CA GLU A 75 5.86 20.46 -2.13
C GLU A 75 6.66 21.77 -2.22
N LYS A 76 7.61 21.89 -3.17
CA LYS A 76 8.46 23.06 -3.35
C LYS A 76 7.83 24.16 -4.21
N ALA A 77 6.86 23.84 -5.06
CA ALA A 77 6.26 24.77 -6.02
C ALA A 77 5.66 26.02 -5.34
N GLY A 78 4.95 25.84 -4.21
CA GLY A 78 4.29 26.93 -3.50
C GLY A 78 5.23 27.88 -2.75
N ALA A 79 6.43 27.41 -2.39
CA ALA A 79 7.32 28.13 -1.48
C ALA A 79 7.95 29.40 -2.09
N VAL A 80 8.07 29.47 -3.41
CA VAL A 80 8.76 30.55 -4.14
C VAL A 80 7.92 31.25 -5.20
N LYS A 81 6.63 30.91 -5.29
CA LYS A 81 5.73 31.40 -6.33
C LYS A 81 5.78 32.93 -6.50
N GLY A 82 5.76 33.69 -5.41
CA GLY A 82 5.84 35.15 -5.49
C GLY A 82 7.13 35.71 -6.13
N GLU A 83 8.28 35.09 -5.87
CA GLU A 83 9.56 35.49 -6.48
C GLU A 83 9.68 35.02 -7.94
N MET A 84 9.13 33.85 -8.27
CA MET A 84 9.10 33.31 -9.64
C MET A 84 8.11 34.07 -10.53
N ASP A 85 6.89 34.35 -10.06
CA ASP A 85 5.89 35.14 -10.78
C ASP A 85 6.41 36.54 -11.12
N ARG A 86 7.19 37.13 -10.20
CA ARG A 86 7.88 38.40 -10.47
C ARG A 86 8.95 38.24 -11.56
N ALA A 87 9.74 37.16 -11.55
CA ALA A 87 10.71 36.89 -12.62
C ALA A 87 10.02 36.70 -13.98
N ILE A 88 8.95 35.91 -14.02
CA ILE A 88 8.10 35.66 -15.20
C ILE A 88 7.55 36.99 -15.73
N SER A 89 6.92 37.80 -14.87
CA SER A 89 6.36 39.10 -15.22
C SER A 89 7.40 40.05 -15.83
N LYS A 90 8.62 40.09 -15.28
CA LYS A 90 9.71 40.89 -15.83
C LYS A 90 10.18 40.37 -17.19
N GLY A 91 10.31 39.06 -17.35
CA GLY A 91 10.64 38.45 -18.63
C GLY A 91 9.59 38.75 -19.71
N HIS A 92 8.30 38.52 -19.42
CA HIS A 92 7.18 38.87 -20.30
C HIS A 92 7.16 40.36 -20.66
N LYS A 93 7.50 41.25 -19.71
CA LYS A 93 7.59 42.69 -19.98
C LYS A 93 8.65 43.03 -21.03
N ILE A 94 9.78 42.32 -21.06
CA ILE A 94 10.82 42.48 -22.10
C ILE A 94 10.29 41.95 -23.43
N ILE A 95 9.74 40.73 -23.42
CA ILE A 95 9.21 40.06 -24.62
C ILE A 95 8.16 40.94 -25.30
N ALA A 96 7.18 41.44 -24.55
CA ALA A 96 6.10 42.25 -25.08
C ALA A 96 6.54 43.66 -25.52
N ASN A 97 7.38 44.34 -24.73
CA ASN A 97 7.59 45.79 -24.91
C ASN A 97 8.97 46.17 -25.48
N LYS A 98 9.89 45.22 -25.61
CA LYS A 98 11.29 45.48 -26.00
C LYS A 98 11.75 44.63 -27.18
N SER A 99 10.87 43.80 -27.76
CA SER A 99 11.15 43.07 -29.00
C SER A 99 11.27 44.03 -30.18
N ILE A 100 12.26 43.78 -31.05
CA ILE A 100 12.46 44.52 -32.30
C ILE A 100 12.62 43.49 -33.41
N THR A 101 11.55 43.25 -34.16
CA THR A 101 11.51 42.29 -35.29
C THR A 101 11.64 42.95 -36.66
N ALA A 102 11.41 44.26 -36.74
CA ALA A 102 11.54 45.03 -37.98
C ALA A 102 12.99 44.98 -38.50
N ARG A 103 13.19 44.75 -39.81
CA ARG A 103 14.54 44.72 -40.40
C ARG A 103 15.17 46.12 -40.47
N PRO A 104 16.52 46.24 -40.45
CA PRO A 104 17.20 47.51 -40.65
C PRO A 104 16.84 48.12 -42.01
N ARG A 105 16.67 49.45 -42.09
CA ARG A 105 16.31 50.13 -43.36
C ARG A 105 17.36 49.98 -44.46
N ARG A 106 18.64 49.97 -44.11
CA ARG A 106 19.75 49.83 -45.08
C ARG A 106 20.00 48.35 -45.36
N ARG A 107 19.97 47.96 -46.64
CA ARG A 107 20.32 46.61 -47.08
C ARG A 107 21.84 46.39 -46.98
N PRO A 108 22.29 45.16 -46.71
CA PRO A 108 23.71 44.84 -46.63
C PRO A 108 24.41 44.94 -48.01
N PRO A 109 25.60 45.56 -48.12
CA PRO A 109 26.48 45.40 -49.27
C PRO A 109 26.84 43.93 -49.51
N ARG A 110 26.90 43.53 -50.79
CA ARG A 110 27.18 42.15 -51.24
C ARG A 110 28.37 41.48 -50.57
N ASN A 111 29.41 42.23 -50.24
CA ASN A 111 30.67 41.70 -49.68
C ASN A 111 30.73 41.75 -48.15
N SER A 112 29.60 41.76 -47.44
CA SER A 112 29.58 41.79 -45.96
C SER A 112 28.80 40.62 -45.36
N PRO A 113 29.38 39.41 -45.28
CA PRO A 113 28.71 38.23 -44.71
C PRO A 113 28.21 38.48 -43.28
N ARG A 114 29.00 39.19 -42.46
CA ARG A 114 28.61 39.58 -41.09
C ARG A 114 27.35 40.44 -41.07
N TYR A 115 27.22 41.39 -41.99
CA TYR A 115 26.06 42.27 -42.03
C TYR A 115 24.84 41.59 -42.66
N HIS A 116 25.03 40.67 -43.61
CA HIS A 116 23.98 39.77 -44.08
C HIS A 116 23.40 38.92 -42.94
N ASN A 117 24.27 38.31 -42.12
CA ASN A 117 23.84 37.54 -40.93
C ASN A 117 23.10 38.40 -39.91
N PHE A 118 23.54 39.64 -39.70
CA PHE A 118 22.83 40.58 -38.84
C PHE A 118 21.46 41.00 -39.42
N TYR A 119 21.40 41.35 -40.71
CA TYR A 119 20.18 41.81 -41.38
C TYR A 119 19.08 40.74 -41.41
N ASN A 120 19.48 39.47 -41.50
CA ASN A 120 18.58 38.31 -41.55
C ASN A 120 18.13 37.81 -40.17
N ARG A 121 18.51 38.47 -39.07
CA ARG A 121 18.00 38.10 -37.73
C ARG A 121 16.50 38.35 -37.64
N ARG A 122 15.82 37.50 -36.89
CA ARG A 122 14.39 37.65 -36.55
C ARG A 122 14.17 38.61 -35.39
N GLU A 123 15.16 38.73 -34.52
CA GLU A 123 15.15 39.61 -33.35
C GLU A 123 16.45 40.42 -33.27
N PHE A 124 16.31 41.70 -32.93
CA PHE A 124 17.41 42.68 -32.91
C PHE A 124 17.75 43.20 -31.51
N ASN A 125 16.93 42.92 -30.49
CA ASN A 125 17.29 43.10 -29.08
C ASN A 125 18.22 41.98 -28.63
N ARG A 126 19.35 42.35 -28.02
CA ARG A 126 20.42 41.41 -27.65
C ARG A 126 20.13 40.52 -26.45
N TYR A 127 19.11 40.86 -25.66
CA TYR A 127 18.77 40.20 -24.39
C TYR A 127 17.39 39.54 -24.44
N MET A 128 16.86 39.30 -25.64
CA MET A 128 15.54 38.68 -25.80
C MET A 128 15.57 37.19 -25.45
N ASP A 129 16.61 36.50 -25.92
CA ASP A 129 16.89 35.10 -25.58
C ASP A 129 17.08 34.92 -24.06
N ASP A 130 17.80 35.82 -23.41
CA ASP A 130 17.94 35.80 -21.93
C ASP A 130 16.60 35.98 -21.21
N ALA A 131 15.68 36.79 -21.75
CA ALA A 131 14.36 36.98 -21.17
C ALA A 131 13.49 35.73 -21.27
N PHE A 132 13.44 35.07 -22.44
CA PHE A 132 12.74 33.78 -22.59
C PHE A 132 13.35 32.69 -21.71
N LEU A 133 14.68 32.64 -21.66
CA LEU A 133 15.42 31.70 -20.79
C LEU A 133 15.09 31.91 -19.30
N LEU A 134 15.03 33.17 -18.83
CA LEU A 134 14.63 33.49 -17.45
C LEU A 134 13.19 33.02 -17.15
N VAL A 135 12.25 33.26 -18.07
CA VAL A 135 10.85 32.84 -17.93
C VAL A 135 10.76 31.32 -17.83
N GLY A 136 11.43 30.60 -18.73
CA GLY A 136 11.46 29.14 -18.70
C GLY A 136 12.02 28.56 -17.40
N LYS A 137 13.11 29.14 -16.88
CA LYS A 137 13.66 28.73 -15.57
C LYS A 137 12.67 28.98 -14.43
N ALA A 138 12.02 30.13 -14.42
CA ALA A 138 11.07 30.48 -13.36
C ALA A 138 9.83 29.57 -13.38
N HIS A 139 9.31 29.22 -14.56
CA HIS A 139 8.23 28.24 -14.69
C HIS A 139 8.62 26.86 -14.14
N LEU A 140 9.85 26.39 -14.39
CA LEU A 140 10.32 25.13 -13.79
C LEU A 140 10.29 25.19 -12.24
N TYR A 141 10.75 26.29 -11.64
CA TYR A 141 10.72 26.44 -10.18
C TYR A 141 9.30 26.56 -9.62
N ASN A 142 8.33 27.01 -10.43
CA ASN A 142 6.90 26.98 -10.14
C ASN A 142 6.25 25.61 -10.40
N HIS A 143 7.00 24.61 -10.90
CA HIS A 143 6.48 23.31 -11.37
C HIS A 143 5.49 23.44 -12.55
N GLU A 144 5.55 24.54 -13.30
CA GLU A 144 4.80 24.79 -14.53
C GLU A 144 5.58 24.20 -15.72
N PHE A 145 5.76 22.88 -15.72
CA PHE A 145 6.73 22.21 -16.60
C PHE A 145 6.46 22.41 -18.10
N ASN A 146 5.20 22.39 -18.52
CA ASN A 146 4.85 22.58 -19.93
C ASN A 146 5.18 24.02 -20.39
N ASP A 147 4.86 25.02 -19.57
CA ASP A 147 5.17 26.43 -19.88
C ASP A 147 6.68 26.67 -19.91
N ALA A 148 7.42 26.03 -18.99
CA ALA A 148 8.87 26.03 -19.01
C ALA A 148 9.41 25.50 -20.34
N LEU A 149 8.94 24.32 -20.78
CA LEU A 149 9.38 23.70 -22.03
C LEU A 149 9.04 24.56 -23.26
N VAL A 150 7.86 25.18 -23.31
CA VAL A 150 7.47 26.09 -24.41
C VAL A 150 8.43 27.27 -24.53
N MET A 151 8.73 27.92 -23.40
CA MET A 151 9.61 29.09 -23.38
C MET A 151 11.05 28.73 -23.72
N LEU A 152 11.55 27.59 -23.23
CA LEU A 152 12.90 27.11 -23.50
C LEU A 152 13.06 26.60 -24.94
N ASP A 153 12.06 25.91 -25.50
CA ASP A 153 12.07 25.48 -26.91
C ASP A 153 12.09 26.69 -27.86
N TYR A 154 11.37 27.76 -27.51
CA TYR A 154 11.44 29.03 -28.25
C TYR A 154 12.87 29.58 -28.30
N VAL A 155 13.64 29.49 -27.20
CA VAL A 155 15.05 29.88 -27.18
C VAL A 155 15.87 29.08 -28.20
N VAL A 156 15.70 27.76 -28.20
CA VAL A 156 16.44 26.84 -29.09
C VAL A 156 16.09 27.08 -30.56
N ARG A 157 14.81 27.33 -30.88
CA ARG A 157 14.33 27.48 -32.25
C ARG A 157 14.59 28.86 -32.85
N GLU A 158 14.32 29.93 -32.11
CA GLU A 158 14.34 31.30 -32.65
C GLU A 158 15.70 31.98 -32.47
N PHE A 159 16.57 31.45 -31.61
CA PHE A 159 17.92 31.97 -31.39
C PHE A 159 19.01 30.91 -31.64
N PRO A 160 19.02 30.21 -32.79
CA PRO A 160 19.91 29.08 -33.04
C PRO A 160 21.39 29.47 -33.10
N ASN A 161 21.73 30.75 -33.27
CA ASN A 161 23.12 31.23 -33.32
C ASN A 161 23.62 31.79 -31.97
N GLN A 162 22.79 31.78 -30.93
CA GLN A 162 23.16 32.28 -29.61
C GLN A 162 23.56 31.13 -28.70
N SER A 163 24.52 31.37 -27.81
CA SER A 163 24.96 30.38 -26.83
C SER A 163 23.89 30.04 -25.78
N THR A 164 22.88 30.89 -25.62
CA THR A 164 21.72 30.69 -24.74
C THR A 164 20.92 29.43 -25.06
N ARG A 165 20.97 28.94 -26.31
CA ARG A 165 20.37 27.66 -26.71
C ARG A 165 20.90 26.47 -25.90
N PHE A 166 22.18 26.48 -25.52
CA PHE A 166 22.80 25.42 -24.72
C PHE A 166 22.30 25.43 -23.28
N ASP A 167 22.12 26.62 -22.71
CA ASP A 167 21.50 26.80 -21.38
C ASP A 167 20.05 26.28 -21.44
N ALA A 168 19.30 26.67 -22.47
CA ALA A 168 17.93 26.20 -22.67
C ALA A 168 17.82 24.67 -22.77
N LEU A 169 18.70 24.00 -23.52
CA LEU A 169 18.72 22.53 -23.60
C LEU A 169 18.96 21.87 -22.22
N ILE A 170 19.89 22.39 -21.41
CA ILE A 170 20.12 21.89 -20.04
C ILE A 170 18.85 22.03 -19.20
N TRP A 171 18.18 23.19 -19.25
CA TRP A 171 16.96 23.41 -18.48
C TRP A 171 15.78 22.60 -18.99
N MET A 172 15.65 22.38 -20.31
CA MET A 172 14.63 21.48 -20.87
C MET A 172 14.87 20.05 -20.39
N ALA A 173 16.12 19.59 -20.37
CA ALA A 173 16.47 18.26 -19.86
C ALA A 173 16.12 18.14 -18.37
N ARG A 174 16.45 19.14 -17.54
CA ARG A 174 16.05 19.20 -16.13
C ARG A 174 14.53 19.13 -15.96
N THR A 175 13.78 19.90 -16.75
CA THR A 175 12.32 19.88 -16.71
C THR A 175 11.78 18.50 -17.07
N ARG A 176 12.30 17.86 -18.11
CA ARG A 176 11.90 16.50 -18.50
C ARG A 176 12.23 15.46 -17.44
N ILE A 177 13.39 15.57 -16.79
CA ILE A 177 13.78 14.68 -15.68
C ILE A 177 12.82 14.83 -14.49
N GLU A 178 12.45 16.05 -14.10
CA GLU A 178 11.47 16.27 -13.02
C GLU A 178 10.07 15.75 -13.38
N MET A 179 9.69 15.78 -14.66
CA MET A 179 8.45 15.17 -15.15
C MET A 179 8.49 13.63 -15.17
N GLY A 180 9.65 13.00 -14.93
CA GLY A 180 9.84 11.57 -15.15
C GLY A 180 9.96 11.14 -16.62
N ASP A 181 10.02 12.11 -17.56
CA ASP A 181 10.14 11.88 -19.00
C ASP A 181 11.61 11.72 -19.41
N LEU A 182 12.20 10.61 -18.95
CA LEU A 182 13.63 10.32 -19.10
C LEU A 182 14.03 10.13 -20.56
N ASP A 183 13.17 9.58 -21.42
CA ASP A 183 13.45 9.38 -22.84
C ASP A 183 13.71 10.72 -23.56
N ASN A 184 12.84 11.71 -23.36
CA ASN A 184 13.04 13.02 -23.97
C ASN A 184 14.18 13.80 -23.31
N ALA A 185 14.46 13.58 -22.03
CA ALA A 185 15.63 14.15 -21.37
C ALA A 185 16.93 13.67 -22.02
N ALA A 186 17.05 12.37 -22.31
CA ALA A 186 18.23 11.80 -22.98
C ALA A 186 18.46 12.45 -24.35
N ILE A 187 17.41 12.59 -25.17
CA ILE A 187 17.48 13.24 -26.48
C ILE A 187 18.01 14.68 -26.38
N LEU A 188 17.58 15.43 -25.36
CA LEU A 188 18.03 16.81 -25.15
C LEU A 188 19.49 16.89 -24.71
N LEU A 189 19.95 15.94 -23.88
CA LEU A 189 21.33 15.84 -23.43
C LEU A 189 22.29 15.43 -24.55
N ASP A 190 21.88 14.48 -25.40
CA ASP A 190 22.65 14.08 -26.60
C ASP A 190 22.72 15.22 -27.61
N ARG A 191 21.61 15.96 -27.77
CA ARG A 191 21.54 17.13 -28.65
C ARG A 191 22.49 18.24 -28.18
N TYR A 192 22.67 18.44 -26.87
CA TYR A 192 23.64 19.40 -26.34
C TYR A 192 25.06 19.04 -26.81
N ASP A 193 25.45 17.77 -26.67
CA ASP A 193 26.79 17.29 -27.03
C ASP A 193 27.03 17.36 -28.55
N ALA A 194 26.05 16.93 -29.33
CA ALA A 194 26.09 16.97 -30.80
C ALA A 194 26.19 18.40 -31.38
N MET A 195 25.75 19.43 -30.65
CA MET A 195 25.82 20.83 -31.10
C MET A 195 27.24 21.43 -31.06
N GLY A 196 28.22 20.76 -30.45
CA GLY A 196 29.62 21.16 -30.45
C GLY A 196 29.94 22.29 -29.45
N GLN A 197 30.45 23.43 -29.93
CA GLN A 197 31.07 24.52 -29.13
C GLN A 197 30.12 25.17 -28.08
N ALA A 198 29.84 24.46 -27.00
CA ALA A 198 29.12 24.95 -25.84
C ALA A 198 30.04 25.85 -24.98
N PRO A 199 29.49 26.86 -24.27
CA PRO A 199 30.28 27.65 -23.33
C PRO A 199 30.81 26.83 -22.15
N ASP A 200 32.12 26.92 -21.86
CA ASP A 200 32.78 26.20 -20.75
C ASP A 200 32.05 26.35 -19.41
N ARG A 201 31.50 27.54 -19.13
CA ARG A 201 30.73 27.83 -17.90
C ARG A 201 29.50 26.94 -17.69
N LEU A 202 29.00 26.28 -18.74
CA LEU A 202 27.83 25.40 -18.68
C LEU A 202 28.20 23.94 -18.50
N TYR A 203 29.47 23.57 -18.69
CA TYR A 203 29.90 22.18 -18.68
C TYR A 203 29.60 21.48 -17.36
N GLY A 204 29.91 22.12 -16.23
CA GLY A 204 29.59 21.58 -14.90
C GLY A 204 28.09 21.41 -14.64
N GLU A 205 27.25 22.30 -15.19
CA GLU A 205 25.78 22.22 -15.06
C GLU A 205 25.18 21.15 -15.98
N TYR A 206 25.75 20.96 -17.17
CA TYR A 206 25.40 19.87 -18.09
C TYR A 206 25.73 18.51 -17.47
N MET A 207 26.94 18.35 -16.95
CA MET A 207 27.40 17.13 -16.28
C MET A 207 26.54 16.80 -15.06
N ALA A 208 26.14 17.82 -14.28
CA ALA A 208 25.22 17.64 -13.15
C ALA A 208 23.85 17.11 -13.61
N THR A 209 23.31 17.63 -14.72
CA THR A 209 22.02 17.17 -15.27
C THR A 209 22.12 15.78 -15.88
N PHE A 210 23.23 15.45 -16.54
CA PHE A 210 23.47 14.10 -17.07
C PHE A 210 23.61 13.07 -15.93
N ALA A 211 24.29 13.44 -14.84
CA ALA A 211 24.37 12.61 -13.64
C ALA A 211 23.00 12.40 -13.00
N GLU A 212 22.19 13.46 -12.85
CA GLU A 212 20.82 13.38 -12.33
C GLU A 212 19.93 12.46 -13.21
N PHE A 213 20.05 12.56 -14.53
CA PHE A 213 19.35 11.67 -15.46
C PHE A 213 19.66 10.20 -15.17
N HIS A 214 20.94 9.84 -15.00
CA HIS A 214 21.32 8.47 -14.66
C HIS A 214 20.83 8.03 -13.27
N ILE A 215 20.89 8.92 -12.27
CA ILE A 215 20.37 8.66 -10.92
C ILE A 215 18.87 8.34 -10.98
N ARG A 216 18.10 9.17 -11.68
CA ARG A 216 16.65 9.00 -11.83
C ARG A 216 16.28 7.78 -12.68
N SER A 217 17.18 7.36 -13.56
CA SER A 217 17.04 6.12 -14.35
C SER A 217 17.41 4.85 -13.57
N GLY A 218 17.90 4.95 -12.33
CA GLY A 218 18.41 3.81 -11.54
C GLY A 218 19.83 3.36 -11.89
N ASN A 219 20.47 4.02 -12.86
CA ASN A 219 21.80 3.70 -13.39
C ASN A 219 22.91 4.38 -12.55
N LEU A 220 23.02 3.96 -11.28
CA LEU A 220 23.85 4.66 -10.29
C LEU A 220 25.35 4.64 -10.62
N ARG A 221 25.85 3.55 -11.22
CA ARG A 221 27.28 3.42 -11.56
C ARG A 221 27.64 4.32 -12.75
N GLU A 222 26.75 4.43 -13.72
CA GLU A 222 26.87 5.29 -14.90
C GLU A 222 26.82 6.77 -14.51
N ALA A 223 26.10 7.13 -13.44
CA ALA A 223 26.06 8.49 -12.92
C ALA A 223 27.41 9.00 -12.37
N ILE A 224 28.27 8.10 -11.86
CA ILE A 224 29.53 8.44 -11.16
C ILE A 224 30.49 9.31 -12.00
N PRO A 225 30.87 8.94 -13.24
CA PRO A 225 31.80 9.75 -14.04
C PRO A 225 31.27 11.18 -14.25
N TYR A 226 29.98 11.33 -14.55
CA TYR A 226 29.34 12.65 -14.70
C TYR A 226 29.29 13.42 -13.38
N MET A 227 28.93 12.75 -12.29
CA MET A 227 28.86 13.36 -10.96
C MET A 227 30.23 13.83 -10.47
N LYS A 228 31.30 13.09 -10.78
CA LYS A 228 32.68 13.49 -10.45
C LYS A 228 33.02 14.84 -11.08
N VAL A 229 32.81 14.95 -12.39
CA VAL A 229 33.03 16.21 -13.12
C VAL A 229 32.09 17.31 -12.59
N ALA A 230 30.82 16.99 -12.37
CA ALA A 230 29.84 17.93 -11.85
C ALA A 230 30.21 18.50 -10.47
N ALA A 231 30.84 17.70 -9.61
CA ALA A 231 31.32 18.11 -8.29
C ALA A 231 32.59 18.97 -8.37
N ASP A 232 33.52 18.63 -9.26
CA ASP A 232 34.78 19.35 -9.44
C ASP A 232 34.56 20.73 -10.12
N GLU A 233 33.63 20.82 -11.06
CA GLU A 233 33.25 22.05 -11.78
C GLU A 233 32.16 22.89 -11.07
N ALA A 234 31.73 22.47 -9.87
CA ALA A 234 30.63 23.12 -9.17
C ALA A 234 30.99 24.54 -8.72
N SER A 235 30.11 25.50 -9.03
CA SER A 235 30.25 26.88 -8.57
C SER A 235 29.47 27.13 -7.27
N GLY A 236 30.07 27.87 -6.33
CA GLY A 236 29.49 28.17 -5.03
C GLY A 236 29.68 27.07 -3.97
N ARG A 237 29.55 27.42 -2.69
CA ARG A 237 29.79 26.48 -1.56
C ARG A 237 28.69 25.41 -1.48
N TRP A 238 27.43 25.78 -1.71
CA TRP A 238 26.30 24.85 -1.63
C TRP A 238 26.39 23.74 -2.66
N ASN A 239 26.55 24.07 -3.96
CA ASN A 239 26.66 23.06 -5.03
C ASN A 239 27.89 22.17 -4.85
N ARG A 240 29.07 22.73 -4.50
CA ARG A 240 30.29 21.94 -4.25
C ARG A 240 30.08 20.89 -3.18
N ASN A 241 29.54 21.30 -2.03
CA ASN A 241 29.33 20.40 -0.90
C ASN A 241 28.26 19.36 -1.21
N ARG A 242 27.14 19.78 -1.82
CA ARG A 242 26.02 18.90 -2.17
C ARG A 242 26.41 17.85 -3.21
N ARG A 243 27.03 18.26 -4.32
CA ARG A 243 27.48 17.32 -5.38
C ARG A 243 28.56 16.38 -4.90
N ALA A 244 29.50 16.86 -4.07
CA ALA A 244 30.48 15.98 -3.44
C ALA A 244 29.83 14.98 -2.47
N TYR A 245 28.77 15.38 -1.74
CA TYR A 245 28.01 14.47 -0.89
C TYR A 245 27.27 13.41 -1.71
N ILE A 246 26.57 13.81 -2.78
CA ILE A 246 25.88 12.89 -3.70
C ILE A 246 26.89 11.91 -4.33
N LEU A 247 28.06 12.38 -4.78
CA LEU A 247 29.12 11.51 -5.29
C LEU A 247 29.54 10.46 -4.25
N ALA A 248 29.67 10.84 -2.98
CA ALA A 248 30.00 9.91 -1.91
C ALA A 248 28.87 8.89 -1.67
N GLN A 249 27.61 9.30 -1.78
CA GLN A 249 26.46 8.38 -1.72
C GLN A 249 26.45 7.39 -2.88
N LEU A 250 26.74 7.85 -4.11
CA LEU A 250 26.85 6.96 -5.27
C LEU A 250 27.98 5.94 -5.10
N TYR A 251 29.16 6.36 -4.64
CA TYR A 251 30.23 5.42 -4.32
C TYR A 251 29.83 4.42 -3.24
N LYS A 252 29.13 4.86 -2.19
CA LYS A 252 28.66 3.99 -1.10
C LYS A 252 27.67 2.94 -1.63
N GLN A 253 26.67 3.35 -2.42
CA GLN A 253 25.63 2.46 -2.93
C GLN A 253 26.14 1.50 -4.01
N THR A 254 27.20 1.87 -4.74
CA THR A 254 27.83 1.00 -5.76
C THR A 254 28.96 0.11 -5.21
N GLY A 255 29.17 0.11 -3.88
CA GLY A 255 30.16 -0.72 -3.18
C GLY A 255 31.60 -0.18 -3.20
N SER A 256 31.84 1.02 -3.72
CA SER A 256 33.17 1.65 -3.76
C SER A 256 33.51 2.35 -2.43
N HIS A 257 33.63 1.57 -1.35
CA HIS A 257 33.71 2.07 0.03
C HIS A 257 34.90 3.01 0.29
N ASP A 258 36.08 2.74 -0.27
CA ASP A 258 37.27 3.61 -0.14
C ASP A 258 37.04 5.01 -0.74
N LEU A 259 36.47 5.04 -1.95
CA LEU A 259 36.13 6.28 -2.65
C LEU A 259 35.01 7.03 -1.93
N ALA A 260 34.02 6.30 -1.40
CA ALA A 260 32.96 6.89 -0.59
C ALA A 260 33.53 7.56 0.67
N ALA A 261 34.37 6.86 1.43
CA ALA A 261 34.95 7.36 2.67
C ALA A 261 35.83 8.60 2.40
N SER A 262 36.74 8.53 1.43
CA SER A 262 37.58 9.67 1.06
C SER A 262 36.77 10.88 0.57
N THR A 263 35.67 10.65 -0.17
CA THR A 263 34.78 11.71 -0.65
C THR A 263 33.95 12.32 0.49
N PHE A 264 33.40 11.53 1.41
CA PHE A 264 32.75 12.07 2.62
C PHE A 264 33.73 12.89 3.47
N ARG A 265 34.98 12.44 3.61
CA ARG A 265 36.03 13.20 4.28
C ARG A 265 36.33 14.53 3.59
N ARG A 266 36.28 14.57 2.25
CA ARG A 266 36.38 15.83 1.46
C ARG A 266 35.20 16.76 1.77
N VAL A 267 33.98 16.22 1.88
CA VAL A 267 32.80 17.02 2.27
C VAL A 267 33.00 17.64 3.64
N ILE A 268 33.39 16.87 4.66
CA ILE A 268 33.64 17.37 6.03
C ILE A 268 34.65 18.53 6.01
N ARG A 269 35.75 18.40 5.26
CA ARG A 269 36.79 19.43 5.13
C ARG A 269 36.35 20.68 4.37
N SER A 270 35.28 20.59 3.59
CA SER A 270 34.73 21.70 2.82
C SER A 270 33.75 22.57 3.63
N SER A 271 33.65 22.29 4.94
CA SER A 271 32.80 22.97 5.92
C SER A 271 31.37 23.12 5.37
N PRO A 272 30.58 22.05 5.27
CA PRO A 272 29.20 22.15 4.85
C PRO A 272 28.34 22.76 5.98
N ASN A 273 27.02 22.78 5.81
CA ASN A 273 26.16 23.08 6.97
C ASN A 273 26.32 21.96 8.02
N TYR A 274 25.94 22.25 9.26
CA TYR A 274 26.19 21.35 10.38
C TYR A 274 25.62 19.95 10.16
N GLU A 275 24.39 19.87 9.66
CA GLU A 275 23.69 18.61 9.43
C GLU A 275 24.39 17.74 8.37
N MET A 276 24.80 18.32 7.23
CA MET A 276 25.55 17.59 6.21
C MET A 276 26.95 17.20 6.72
N GLU A 277 27.59 18.02 7.56
CA GLU A 277 28.88 17.66 8.17
C GLU A 277 28.72 16.43 9.06
N LEU A 278 27.71 16.44 9.94
CA LEU A 278 27.43 15.34 10.86
C LEU A 278 27.13 14.06 10.07
N ASN A 279 26.24 14.12 9.08
CA ASN A 279 25.90 12.96 8.26
C ASN A 279 27.09 12.46 7.43
N ALA A 280 27.92 13.35 6.87
CA ALA A 280 29.15 12.96 6.18
C ALA A 280 30.14 12.30 7.14
N ARG A 281 30.25 12.80 8.37
CA ARG A 281 31.09 12.23 9.43
C ARG A 281 30.60 10.85 9.84
N ILE A 282 29.30 10.67 10.05
CA ILE A 282 28.70 9.37 10.37
C ILE A 282 29.01 8.36 9.26
N ASN A 283 28.73 8.71 7.99
CA ASN A 283 29.02 7.82 6.86
C ASN A 283 30.51 7.52 6.71
N TYR A 284 31.38 8.52 6.89
CA TYR A 284 32.83 8.34 6.88
C TYR A 284 33.29 7.34 7.95
N LEU A 285 32.81 7.48 9.20
CA LEU A 285 33.20 6.60 10.30
C LEU A 285 32.72 5.17 10.07
N MET A 286 31.48 5.00 9.60
CA MET A 286 30.92 3.68 9.30
C MET A 286 31.70 2.97 8.20
N LEU A 287 32.01 3.68 7.11
CA LEU A 287 32.82 3.13 6.01
C LEU A 287 34.24 2.83 6.45
N GLN A 288 34.85 3.70 7.25
CA GLN A 288 36.19 3.46 7.79
C GLN A 288 36.21 2.23 8.70
N GLY A 289 35.23 2.07 9.59
CA GLY A 289 35.11 0.89 10.45
C GLY A 289 35.03 -0.40 9.64
N HIS A 290 34.26 -0.39 8.55
CA HIS A 290 34.16 -1.53 7.63
C HIS A 290 35.48 -1.81 6.90
N LEU A 291 36.15 -0.79 6.37
CA LEU A 291 37.43 -0.93 5.64
C LEU A 291 38.58 -1.39 6.53
N ASP A 292 38.63 -0.87 7.76
CA ASP A 292 39.67 -1.21 8.74
C ASP A 292 39.37 -2.53 9.48
N GLY A 293 38.18 -3.12 9.30
CA GLY A 293 37.68 -4.27 10.07
C GLY A 293 37.56 -3.97 11.58
N ASN A 294 37.38 -2.69 11.95
CA ASN A 294 37.38 -2.23 13.33
C ASN A 294 36.17 -1.30 13.58
N HIS A 295 35.00 -1.91 13.69
CA HIS A 295 33.75 -1.20 13.96
C HIS A 295 33.74 -0.57 15.36
N ASP A 296 34.42 -1.16 16.36
CA ASP A 296 34.53 -0.61 17.71
C ASP A 296 35.09 0.81 17.75
N ARG A 297 36.17 1.05 17.00
CA ARG A 297 36.77 2.38 16.92
C ARG A 297 35.80 3.39 16.30
N ALA A 298 35.02 2.98 15.30
CA ALA A 298 34.01 3.82 14.67
C ALA A 298 32.86 4.12 15.66
N ARG A 299 32.35 3.08 16.35
CA ARG A 299 31.32 3.18 17.38
C ARG A 299 31.72 4.10 18.52
N GLN A 300 32.93 3.97 19.06
CA GLN A 300 33.45 4.87 20.09
C GLN A 300 33.46 6.34 19.64
N GLN A 301 33.83 6.60 18.39
CA GLN A 301 33.80 7.96 17.84
C GLN A 301 32.37 8.47 17.67
N LEU A 302 31.42 7.62 17.27
CA LEU A 302 30.00 7.96 17.19
C LEU A 302 29.40 8.24 18.59
N TYR A 303 29.69 7.43 19.61
CA TYR A 303 29.27 7.72 20.99
C TYR A 303 29.82 9.05 21.50
N ARG A 304 31.06 9.42 21.16
CA ARG A 304 31.59 10.77 21.43
C ARG A 304 30.76 11.85 20.74
N GLN A 305 30.24 11.62 19.53
CA GLN A 305 29.33 12.57 18.87
C GLN A 305 28.00 12.71 19.62
N VAL A 306 27.40 11.60 20.10
CA VAL A 306 26.14 11.63 20.88
C VAL A 306 26.23 12.57 22.09
N ASN A 307 27.39 12.57 22.75
CA ASN A 307 27.63 13.34 23.98
C ASN A 307 27.87 14.85 23.74
N GLN A 308 28.06 15.28 22.48
CA GLN A 308 28.25 16.70 22.18
C GLN A 308 26.93 17.48 22.30
N ALA A 309 26.98 18.66 22.93
CA ALA A 309 25.80 19.50 23.12
C ALA A 309 25.12 19.91 21.80
N ASN A 310 25.92 20.16 20.75
CA ASN A 310 25.41 20.52 19.42
C ASN A 310 24.70 19.36 18.70
N ASN A 311 24.87 18.12 19.16
CA ASN A 311 24.25 16.94 18.57
C ASN A 311 22.97 16.51 19.29
N ARG A 312 22.47 17.27 20.28
CA ARG A 312 21.27 16.91 21.06
C ARG A 312 20.08 16.55 20.17
N GLU A 313 19.85 17.31 19.10
CA GLU A 313 18.74 17.12 18.15
C GLU A 313 18.96 15.99 17.14
N PHE A 314 20.18 15.44 17.05
CA PHE A 314 20.55 14.38 16.08
C PHE A 314 20.93 13.05 16.75
N ARG A 315 20.71 12.93 18.06
CA ARG A 315 21.04 11.71 18.83
C ARG A 315 20.28 10.50 18.31
N ASP A 316 19.02 10.68 17.97
CA ASP A 316 18.17 9.68 17.32
C ASP A 316 18.86 9.02 16.12
N ARG A 317 19.40 9.83 15.21
CA ARG A 317 20.09 9.39 14.00
C ARG A 317 21.40 8.68 14.30
N ILE A 318 22.19 9.21 15.23
CA ILE A 318 23.47 8.59 15.60
C ILE A 318 23.24 7.22 16.24
N TYR A 319 22.27 7.11 17.13
CA TYR A 319 21.89 5.82 17.73
C TYR A 319 21.33 4.84 16.72
N TYR A 320 20.51 5.29 15.77
CA TYR A 320 20.05 4.43 14.69
C TYR A 320 21.22 3.85 13.87
N VAL A 321 22.21 4.68 13.53
CA VAL A 321 23.39 4.21 12.79
C VAL A 321 24.27 3.29 13.64
N LEU A 322 24.40 3.54 14.94
CA LEU A 322 25.05 2.60 15.86
C LEU A 322 24.34 1.25 15.84
N ALA A 323 23.00 1.23 15.87
CA ALA A 323 22.25 -0.02 15.77
C ALA A 323 22.52 -0.77 14.46
N GLN A 324 22.54 -0.07 13.33
CA GLN A 324 22.92 -0.68 12.04
C GLN A 324 24.33 -1.27 12.07
N SER A 325 25.26 -0.62 12.76
CA SER A 325 26.62 -1.16 12.95
C SER A 325 26.61 -2.49 13.71
N TYR A 326 25.85 -2.57 14.81
CA TYR A 326 25.75 -3.80 15.61
C TYR A 326 25.02 -4.91 14.84
N LEU A 327 23.95 -4.59 14.09
CA LEU A 327 23.27 -5.54 13.22
C LEU A 327 24.20 -6.13 12.15
N SER A 328 25.09 -5.32 11.57
CA SER A 328 26.04 -5.80 10.57
C SER A 328 27.07 -6.80 11.11
N GLU A 329 27.25 -6.86 12.43
CA GLU A 329 28.10 -7.85 13.13
C GLU A 329 27.28 -8.97 13.80
N GLY A 330 25.94 -8.94 13.68
CA GLY A 330 25.05 -9.91 14.33
C GLY A 330 24.82 -9.69 15.83
N ASP A 331 25.25 -8.55 16.39
CA ASP A 331 24.97 -8.20 17.79
C ASP A 331 23.57 -7.59 17.94
N THR A 332 22.57 -8.47 17.98
CA THR A 332 21.15 -8.08 18.07
C THR A 332 20.82 -7.37 19.38
N ILE A 333 21.49 -7.69 20.48
CA ILE A 333 21.23 -7.09 21.80
C ILE A 333 21.61 -5.61 21.77
N MET A 334 22.82 -5.30 21.29
CA MET A 334 23.25 -3.91 21.17
C MET A 334 22.51 -3.17 20.05
N ALA A 335 22.09 -3.86 18.99
CA ALA A 335 21.22 -3.26 17.99
C ALA A 335 19.89 -2.78 18.58
N ILE A 336 19.15 -3.65 19.27
CA ILE A 336 17.89 -3.32 19.94
C ILE A 336 18.10 -2.19 20.96
N THR A 337 19.19 -2.26 21.73
CA THR A 337 19.59 -1.21 22.69
C THR A 337 19.64 0.16 22.01
N ASN A 338 20.37 0.25 20.90
CA ASN A 338 20.58 1.51 20.19
C ASN A 338 19.32 1.94 19.38
N LEU A 339 18.49 1.02 18.89
CA LEU A 339 17.20 1.35 18.28
C LEU A 339 16.23 1.93 19.31
N ARG A 340 16.13 1.34 20.51
CA ARG A 340 15.35 1.92 21.61
C ARG A 340 15.83 3.33 21.90
N LEU A 341 17.15 3.54 22.08
CA LEU A 341 17.75 4.87 22.29
C LEU A 341 17.41 5.84 21.16
N SER A 342 17.47 5.38 19.90
CA SER A 342 17.09 6.17 18.74
C SER A 342 15.66 6.68 18.86
N SER A 343 14.72 5.80 19.19
CA SER A 343 13.31 6.17 19.34
C SER A 343 13.05 7.13 20.50
N GLY A 344 13.73 6.96 21.64
CA GLY A 344 13.57 7.83 22.81
C GLY A 344 14.19 9.22 22.67
N TYR A 345 15.23 9.39 21.85
CA TYR A 345 15.82 10.71 21.55
C TYR A 345 15.22 11.37 20.30
N ASN A 346 14.16 10.81 19.72
CA ASN A 346 13.51 11.36 18.54
C ASN A 346 12.43 12.41 18.92
N PHE A 347 12.70 13.68 18.64
CA PHE A 347 11.84 14.83 19.01
C PHE A 347 11.03 15.41 17.84
N GLY A 348 10.80 14.64 16.77
CA GLY A 348 9.99 15.10 15.63
C GLY A 348 10.38 14.55 14.27
N ASN A 349 11.39 13.69 14.21
CA ASN A 349 11.78 13.01 12.97
C ASN A 349 10.91 11.76 12.75
N GLN A 350 9.68 12.00 12.30
CA GLN A 350 8.67 10.95 12.17
C GLN A 350 9.12 9.82 11.23
N SER A 351 9.79 10.15 10.12
CA SER A 351 10.28 9.14 9.16
C SER A 351 11.30 8.19 9.80
N LEU A 352 12.27 8.71 10.55
CA LEU A 352 13.22 7.86 11.28
C LEU A 352 12.51 7.06 12.37
N LYS A 353 11.53 7.66 13.06
CA LYS A 353 10.78 6.98 14.13
C LYS A 353 10.04 5.76 13.60
N THR A 354 9.33 5.90 12.47
CA THR A 354 8.66 4.80 11.78
C THR A 354 9.63 3.70 11.40
N GLU A 355 10.80 4.06 10.84
CA GLU A 355 11.81 3.08 10.45
C GLU A 355 12.43 2.36 11.66
N THR A 356 12.73 3.09 12.74
CA THR A 356 13.22 2.52 14.00
C THR A 356 12.20 1.56 14.62
N TYR A 357 10.91 1.91 14.61
CA TYR A 357 9.85 1.03 15.11
C TYR A 357 9.69 -0.22 14.25
N LEU A 358 9.69 -0.09 12.92
CA LEU A 358 9.60 -1.23 12.03
C LEU A 358 10.74 -2.23 12.30
N GLN A 359 11.97 -1.74 12.44
CA GLN A 359 13.12 -2.60 12.71
C GLN A 359 13.06 -3.27 14.08
N LEU A 360 12.60 -2.56 15.12
CA LEU A 360 12.36 -3.18 16.42
C LEU A 360 11.30 -4.27 16.31
N ALA A 361 10.20 -4.00 15.61
CA ALA A 361 9.12 -4.95 15.39
C ALA A 361 9.61 -6.24 14.70
N GLU A 362 10.41 -6.07 13.64
CA GLU A 362 11.03 -7.17 12.90
C GLU A 362 12.01 -7.96 13.77
N LEU A 363 12.92 -7.31 14.47
CA LEU A 363 13.90 -7.99 15.33
C LEU A 363 13.22 -8.77 16.45
N TYR A 364 12.19 -8.22 17.09
CA TYR A 364 11.44 -8.96 18.12
C TYR A 364 10.65 -10.13 17.54
N PHE A 365 10.16 -10.02 16.31
CA PHE A 365 9.50 -11.14 15.63
C PHE A 365 10.45 -12.31 15.40
N GLU A 366 11.71 -12.01 15.05
CA GLU A 366 12.76 -13.02 14.85
C GLU A 366 13.33 -13.57 16.18
N LEU A 367 13.21 -12.83 17.29
CA LEU A 367 13.62 -13.22 18.66
C LEU A 367 12.49 -13.89 19.50
N PRO A 368 11.53 -14.54 18.85
CA PRO A 368 10.20 -14.89 19.40
C PRO A 368 9.57 -14.00 20.47
N ALA A 369 9.87 -12.70 20.49
CA ALA A 369 9.34 -11.74 21.44
C ALA A 369 8.07 -11.09 20.86
N TYR A 370 7.01 -11.88 20.71
CA TYR A 370 5.82 -11.48 19.95
C TYR A 370 5.04 -10.33 20.56
N ILE A 371 5.06 -10.21 21.89
CA ILE A 371 4.46 -9.08 22.62
C ILE A 371 5.12 -7.77 22.12
N PRO A 372 6.40 -7.48 22.39
CA PRO A 372 6.98 -6.22 21.92
C PRO A 372 6.99 -6.08 20.40
N SER A 373 7.10 -7.19 19.64
CA SER A 373 6.95 -7.16 18.18
C SER A 373 5.63 -6.53 17.74
N TYR A 374 4.50 -6.98 18.29
CA TYR A 374 3.19 -6.41 17.98
C TYR A 374 3.11 -4.93 18.35
N ALA A 375 3.56 -4.53 19.55
CA ALA A 375 3.50 -3.13 19.99
C ALA A 375 4.25 -2.18 19.03
N TYR A 376 5.41 -2.61 18.54
CA TYR A 376 6.16 -1.84 17.56
C TYR A 376 5.53 -1.89 16.17
N TYR A 377 4.93 -3.01 15.75
CA TYR A 377 4.15 -3.06 14.50
C TYR A 377 2.93 -2.15 14.55
N ASP A 378 2.21 -2.10 15.68
CA ASP A 378 1.05 -1.24 15.92
C ASP A 378 1.45 0.23 15.80
N SER A 379 2.53 0.62 16.48
CA SER A 379 3.11 1.97 16.38
C SER A 379 3.59 2.31 14.96
N THR A 380 4.08 1.32 14.21
CA THR A 380 4.53 1.49 12.82
C THR A 380 3.34 1.76 11.90
N ILE A 381 2.24 1.00 12.02
CA ILE A 381 1.02 1.17 11.20
C ILE A 381 0.41 2.55 11.36
N VAL A 382 0.43 3.12 12.57
CA VAL A 382 -0.09 4.47 12.82
C VAL A 382 0.74 5.55 12.10
N SER A 383 2.01 5.29 11.79
CA SER A 383 2.95 6.31 11.30
C SER A 383 3.39 6.15 9.84
N ILE A 384 3.30 4.93 9.29
CA ILE A 384 3.63 4.64 7.89
C ILE A 384 2.51 5.12 6.95
N ARG A 385 2.86 5.49 5.71
CA ARG A 385 1.88 5.83 4.68
C ARG A 385 1.30 4.56 4.06
N ASP A 386 0.01 4.58 3.73
CA ASP A 386 -0.70 3.53 2.99
C ASP A 386 -0.09 3.24 1.60
N THR A 387 0.49 4.27 0.98
CA THR A 387 1.22 4.21 -0.29
C THR A 387 2.62 3.59 -0.19
N ASP A 388 3.15 3.32 1.01
CA ASP A 388 4.44 2.63 1.16
C ASP A 388 4.30 1.18 0.67
N PRO A 389 5.13 0.69 -0.26
CA PRO A 389 5.06 -0.67 -0.77
C PRO A 389 5.13 -1.76 0.32
N ARG A 390 5.75 -1.46 1.47
CA ARG A 390 5.88 -2.38 2.61
C ARG A 390 4.61 -2.48 3.46
N TYR A 391 3.66 -1.56 3.32
CA TYR A 391 2.47 -1.46 4.17
C TYR A 391 1.71 -2.77 4.26
N ARG A 392 1.46 -3.45 3.13
CA ARG A 392 0.72 -4.73 3.10
C ARG A 392 1.38 -5.81 3.97
N LYS A 393 2.70 -5.95 3.89
CA LYS A 393 3.46 -6.93 4.69
C LYS A 393 3.41 -6.59 6.18
N ILE A 394 3.56 -5.31 6.51
CA ILE A 394 3.51 -4.79 7.89
C ILE A 394 2.13 -5.04 8.50
N ASN A 395 1.06 -4.70 7.76
CA ASN A 395 -0.32 -4.89 8.20
C ASN A 395 -0.67 -6.38 8.37
N HIS A 396 -0.23 -7.24 7.45
CA HIS A 396 -0.39 -8.68 7.59
C HIS A 396 0.33 -9.22 8.84
N ARG A 397 1.58 -8.80 9.10
CA ARG A 397 2.30 -9.21 10.32
C ARG A 397 1.61 -8.74 11.60
N HIS A 398 1.17 -7.48 11.66
CA HIS A 398 0.41 -6.92 12.78
C HIS A 398 -0.88 -7.70 13.08
N ALA A 399 -1.66 -8.01 12.04
CA ALA A 399 -2.93 -8.72 12.18
C ALA A 399 -2.75 -10.11 12.83
N GLY A 400 -1.75 -10.87 12.39
CA GLY A 400 -1.44 -12.18 12.99
C GLY A 400 -0.87 -12.06 14.39
N LEU A 401 -0.01 -11.06 14.60
CA LEU A 401 0.62 -10.81 15.88
C LEU A 401 -0.37 -10.39 16.97
N LYS A 402 -1.51 -9.78 16.62
CA LYS A 402 -2.54 -9.35 17.59
C LYS A 402 -3.03 -10.49 18.48
N ASN A 403 -3.44 -11.59 17.86
CA ASN A 403 -3.94 -12.75 18.58
C ASN A 403 -2.78 -13.55 19.17
N LEU A 404 -1.69 -13.69 18.41
CA LEU A 404 -0.50 -14.40 18.86
C LEU A 404 0.09 -13.80 20.14
N SER A 405 0.23 -12.46 20.22
CA SER A 405 0.74 -11.78 21.41
C SER A 405 -0.15 -12.00 22.63
N THR A 406 -1.47 -12.05 22.44
CA THR A 406 -2.44 -12.32 23.51
C THR A 406 -2.28 -13.75 24.05
N HIS A 407 -2.06 -14.73 23.17
CA HIS A 407 -1.80 -16.11 23.58
C HIS A 407 -0.45 -16.25 24.29
N PHE A 408 0.61 -15.60 23.79
CA PHE A 408 1.91 -15.60 24.45
C PHE A 408 1.91 -14.85 25.80
N GLU A 409 1.10 -13.80 25.94
CA GLU A 409 0.85 -13.14 27.23
C GLU A 409 0.16 -14.10 28.20
N THR A 410 -0.86 -14.83 27.73
CA THR A 410 -1.54 -15.86 28.52
C THR A 410 -0.55 -16.95 28.96
N ILE A 411 0.26 -17.49 28.04
CA ILE A 411 1.29 -18.50 28.34
C ILE A 411 2.25 -17.97 29.41
N THR A 412 2.82 -16.79 29.19
CA THR A 412 3.82 -16.20 30.11
C THR A 412 3.23 -15.95 31.50
N ARG A 413 2.00 -15.41 31.56
CA ARG A 413 1.30 -15.12 32.82
C ARG A 413 0.98 -16.41 33.57
N GLU A 414 0.31 -17.34 32.91
CA GLU A 414 -0.18 -18.56 33.53
C GLU A 414 0.98 -19.49 33.95
N ASP A 415 2.06 -19.60 33.16
CA ASP A 415 3.28 -20.32 33.56
C ASP A 415 3.93 -19.71 34.82
N SER A 416 3.91 -18.38 34.93
CA SER A 416 4.43 -17.67 36.09
C SER A 416 3.56 -17.94 37.32
N LEU A 417 2.23 -17.86 37.19
CA LEU A 417 1.28 -18.15 38.26
C LEU A 417 1.36 -19.61 38.72
N MET A 418 1.49 -20.56 37.79
CA MET A 418 1.68 -21.98 38.11
C MET A 418 2.99 -22.24 38.84
N ARG A 419 4.06 -21.52 38.49
CA ARG A 419 5.33 -21.61 39.20
C ARG A 419 5.23 -21.07 40.63
N LEU A 420 4.53 -19.96 40.83
CA LEU A 420 4.25 -19.42 42.16
C LEU A 420 3.40 -20.39 42.99
N ALA A 421 2.39 -21.02 42.38
CA ALA A 421 1.54 -22.01 43.04
C ALA A 421 2.27 -23.29 43.47
N GLN A 422 3.46 -23.56 42.95
CA GLN A 422 4.31 -24.69 43.35
C GLN A 422 5.24 -24.35 44.54
N MET A 423 5.35 -23.08 44.92
CA MET A 423 6.17 -22.67 46.05
C MET A 423 5.54 -23.11 47.38
N PRO A 424 6.34 -23.45 48.41
CA PRO A 424 5.83 -23.61 49.77
C PRO A 424 5.12 -22.34 50.25
N GLU A 425 4.00 -22.49 50.97
CA GLU A 425 3.14 -21.36 51.39
C GLU A 425 3.94 -20.22 52.05
N ALA A 426 4.84 -20.54 52.99
CA ALA A 426 5.67 -19.55 53.66
C ALA A 426 6.61 -18.79 52.70
N GLU A 427 7.21 -19.48 51.72
CA GLU A 427 8.11 -18.85 50.75
C GLU A 427 7.34 -17.97 49.75
N LEU A 428 6.13 -18.38 49.37
CA LEU A 428 5.25 -17.60 48.51
C LEU A 428 4.82 -16.30 49.19
N GLU A 429 4.43 -16.37 50.46
CA GLU A 429 4.05 -15.19 51.23
C GLU A 429 5.21 -14.19 51.37
N ASP A 430 6.41 -14.68 51.67
CA ASP A 430 7.62 -13.86 51.76
C ASP A 430 7.96 -13.21 50.41
N PHE A 431 7.82 -13.95 49.31
CA PHE A 431 8.03 -13.42 47.96
C PHE A 431 7.05 -12.28 47.62
N ILE A 432 5.75 -12.46 47.88
CA ILE A 432 4.73 -11.44 47.61
C ILE A 432 4.94 -10.21 48.49
N LEU A 433 5.29 -10.39 49.76
CA LEU A 433 5.57 -9.28 50.67
C LEU A 433 6.82 -8.51 50.25
N ALA A 434 7.88 -9.20 49.84
CA ALA A 434 9.09 -8.59 49.31
C ALA A 434 8.79 -7.77 48.05
N LEU A 435 7.97 -8.30 47.15
CA LEU A 435 7.53 -7.63 45.94
C LEU A 435 6.74 -6.33 46.24
N ILE A 436 5.77 -6.39 47.16
CA ILE A 436 5.00 -5.19 47.58
C ILE A 436 5.92 -4.16 48.23
N GLU A 437 6.86 -4.59 49.08
CA GLU A 437 7.79 -3.70 49.76
C GLU A 437 8.79 -3.06 48.80
N GLU A 438 9.33 -3.81 47.83
CA GLU A 438 10.15 -3.27 46.75
C GLU A 438 9.41 -2.15 46.03
N GLU A 439 8.13 -2.37 45.74
CA GLU A 439 7.33 -1.39 45.03
C GLU A 439 6.97 -0.16 45.85
N ARG A 440 6.65 -0.37 47.12
CA ARG A 440 6.44 0.70 48.09
C ARG A 440 7.69 1.57 48.19
N GLN A 441 8.87 0.94 48.21
CA GLN A 441 10.14 1.65 48.20
C GLN A 441 10.38 2.42 46.91
N ALA A 442 10.03 1.86 45.75
CA ALA A 442 10.12 2.57 44.47
C ALA A 442 9.21 3.81 44.45
N GLN A 443 7.93 3.70 44.87
CA GLN A 443 7.01 4.83 45.01
C GLN A 443 7.47 5.89 46.03
N LEU A 444 7.99 5.46 47.18
CA LEU A 444 8.58 6.36 48.17
C LEU A 444 9.78 7.11 47.59
N ASN A 445 10.62 6.43 46.83
CA ASN A 445 11.76 7.04 46.16
C ASN A 445 11.35 8.05 45.08
N LEU A 446 10.27 7.76 44.35
CA LEU A 446 9.61 8.68 43.40
C LEU A 446 9.10 9.95 44.10
N SER A 447 8.37 9.81 45.20
CA SER A 447 7.74 10.93 45.91
C SER A 447 8.74 11.88 46.61
N ILE A 448 9.86 11.34 47.10
CA ILE A 448 10.95 12.13 47.70
C ILE A 448 11.72 12.89 46.60
N GLY A 449 11.91 12.27 45.44
CA GLY A 449 12.56 12.90 44.29
C GLY A 449 11.79 14.09 43.71
N ALA A 450 10.46 14.02 43.67
CA ALA A 450 9.61 15.10 43.15
C ALA A 450 9.60 16.37 44.03
N ARG A 451 9.88 16.25 45.33
CA ARG A 451 9.94 17.40 46.26
C ARG A 451 11.22 18.22 46.14
N ASP A 452 12.33 17.64 45.68
CA ASP A 452 13.61 18.33 45.50
C ASP A 452 13.73 19.07 44.15
N ASP A 453 13.02 18.63 43.10
CA ASP A 453 13.00 19.31 41.79
C ASP A 453 12.22 20.63 41.80
N GLN A 454 11.21 20.76 42.67
CA GLN A 454 10.44 21.99 42.81
C GLN A 454 11.27 23.15 43.41
N ARG A 455 12.47 22.87 43.94
CA ARG A 455 13.37 23.86 44.56
C ARG A 455 14.61 24.20 43.73
N ARG A 456 14.90 23.52 42.60
CA ARG A 456 16.21 23.63 41.92
C ARG A 456 16.24 23.99 40.44
N THR A 457 15.12 24.11 39.71
CA THR A 457 15.22 24.29 38.24
C THR A 457 14.21 25.30 37.67
N GLY A 458 14.69 26.53 37.45
CA GLY A 458 14.07 27.53 36.56
C GLY A 458 14.52 27.39 35.10
N GLY A 459 14.59 26.16 34.57
CA GLY A 459 15.17 25.90 33.25
C GLY A 459 14.81 24.53 32.69
N ASP A 460 13.52 24.29 32.45
CA ASP A 460 12.95 23.55 31.30
C ASP A 460 11.48 23.24 31.59
N HIS A 461 10.61 24.24 31.41
CA HIS A 461 9.16 24.11 31.58
C HIS A 461 8.46 23.43 30.38
N MET A 462 9.20 22.89 29.41
CA MET A 462 8.65 22.38 28.15
C MET A 462 8.43 20.86 28.16
N PHE A 463 9.26 20.10 28.89
CA PHE A 463 9.14 18.63 29.02
C PHE A 463 7.89 18.19 29.80
N GLN A 464 7.39 19.03 30.71
CA GLN A 464 6.24 18.71 31.57
C GLN A 464 4.89 18.98 30.89
N ARG A 465 4.87 19.76 29.80
CA ARG A 465 3.64 20.34 29.23
C ARG A 465 3.02 19.51 28.10
N ASP A 466 3.83 18.78 27.32
CA ASP A 466 3.33 17.94 26.22
C ASP A 466 3.18 16.46 26.60
N PHE A 467 3.88 15.98 27.63
CA PHE A 467 3.71 14.60 28.15
C PHE A 467 2.59 14.50 29.20
N GLY A 468 2.29 15.59 29.91
CA GLY A 468 1.23 15.62 30.92
C GLY A 468 -0.20 15.65 30.35
N SER A 469 -0.40 16.12 29.12
CA SER A 469 -1.75 16.25 28.54
C SER A 469 -2.29 14.95 27.91
N GLN A 470 -1.46 13.91 27.78
CA GLN A 470 -1.89 12.57 27.37
C GLN A 470 -2.19 11.64 28.55
N LEU A 471 -1.74 12.00 29.76
CA LEU A 471 -1.85 11.15 30.95
C LEU A 471 -3.14 11.37 31.76
N SER A 472 -3.88 12.45 31.54
CA SER A 472 -5.16 12.71 32.25
C SER A 472 -6.38 11.96 31.68
N ARG A 473 -6.20 11.06 30.70
CA ARG A 473 -7.29 10.27 30.09
C ARG A 473 -7.23 8.75 30.38
N ALA A 474 -6.28 8.29 31.19
CA ALA A 474 -6.09 6.87 31.50
C ALA A 474 -6.49 6.49 32.94
N THR A 475 -7.55 7.10 33.48
CA THR A 475 -8.01 6.86 34.87
C THR A 475 -9.00 5.72 35.05
N ASP A 476 -9.24 4.88 34.03
CA ASP A 476 -10.33 3.87 34.10
C ASP A 476 -9.91 2.40 33.92
N SER A 477 -8.66 2.05 34.24
CA SER A 477 -8.25 0.65 34.36
C SER A 477 -7.86 0.28 35.80
N GLN A 478 -8.85 0.18 36.69
CA GLN A 478 -8.69 -0.53 37.95
C GLN A 478 -8.54 -2.04 37.67
N GLY A 479 -7.41 -2.63 38.06
CA GLY A 479 -7.22 -4.09 38.08
C GLY A 479 -5.94 -4.67 37.44
N GLN A 480 -5.00 -3.86 36.95
CA GLN A 480 -3.72 -4.38 36.42
C GLN A 480 -2.60 -4.31 37.48
N TRP A 481 -1.91 -5.43 37.72
CA TRP A 481 -0.76 -5.57 38.62
C TRP A 481 0.30 -4.50 38.35
N TYR A 482 0.93 -3.96 39.39
CA TYR A 482 1.88 -2.84 39.24
C TYR A 482 3.03 -3.15 38.28
N PHE A 483 3.62 -4.36 38.32
CA PHE A 483 4.73 -4.72 37.40
C PHE A 483 4.25 -5.18 36.02
N TYR A 484 2.94 -5.26 35.77
CA TYR A 484 2.39 -5.35 34.42
C TYR A 484 1.98 -3.95 33.91
N ASN A 485 1.98 -2.94 34.78
CA ASN A 485 1.82 -1.55 34.39
C ASN A 485 3.16 -0.97 33.93
N GLN A 486 3.42 -1.12 32.63
CA GLN A 486 4.61 -0.59 31.95
C GLN A 486 4.85 0.91 32.21
N SER A 487 3.81 1.70 32.41
CA SER A 487 3.96 3.13 32.70
C SER A 487 4.63 3.37 34.06
N THR A 488 4.33 2.53 35.06
CA THR A 488 4.86 2.67 36.41
C THR A 488 6.27 2.12 36.54
N ILE A 489 6.60 1.01 35.86
CA ILE A 489 7.97 0.50 35.75
C ILE A 489 8.88 1.53 35.06
N SER A 490 8.40 2.12 33.97
CA SER A 490 9.13 3.13 33.20
C SER A 490 9.43 4.38 34.04
N LEU A 491 8.46 4.81 34.85
CA LEU A 491 8.59 5.95 35.75
C LEU A 491 9.56 5.65 36.91
N GLY A 492 9.42 4.47 37.54
CA GLY A 492 10.28 4.03 38.65
C GLY A 492 11.75 3.92 38.25
N LYS A 493 12.02 3.39 37.06
CA LYS A 493 13.36 3.31 36.49
C LYS A 493 13.97 4.68 36.22
N MET A 494 13.20 5.61 35.65
CA MET A 494 13.65 6.97 35.32
C MET A 494 14.13 7.73 36.57
N GLU A 495 13.42 7.57 37.68
CA GLU A 495 13.69 8.28 38.93
C GLU A 495 14.76 7.62 39.80
N PHE A 496 14.89 6.29 39.74
CA PHE A 496 16.03 5.58 40.32
C PHE A 496 17.35 6.07 39.71
N GLU A 497 17.39 6.17 38.37
CA GLU A 497 18.57 6.67 37.64
C GLU A 497 18.85 8.14 37.93
N ARG A 498 17.81 8.96 38.06
CA ARG A 498 17.94 10.39 38.39
C ARG A 498 18.57 10.59 39.77
N ARG A 499 18.20 9.77 40.76
CA ARG A 499 18.60 9.95 42.16
C ARG A 499 19.96 9.33 42.49
N TRP A 500 20.28 8.18 41.92
CA TRP A 500 21.47 7.40 42.31
C TRP A 500 22.52 7.29 41.22
N GLY A 501 22.24 7.82 40.02
CA GLY A 501 22.97 7.44 38.82
C GLY A 501 22.73 5.97 38.49
N ARG A 502 23.50 5.41 37.57
CA ARG A 502 23.40 3.99 37.22
C ARG A 502 24.38 3.21 38.08
N ARG A 503 23.85 2.28 38.88
CA ARG A 503 24.61 1.44 39.81
C ARG A 503 24.57 0.01 39.30
N GLY A 504 25.72 -0.67 39.32
CA GLY A 504 25.77 -2.09 38.98
C GLY A 504 24.98 -2.92 39.99
N ASN A 505 24.51 -4.10 39.57
CA ASN A 505 23.91 -5.06 40.48
C ASN A 505 25.01 -5.73 41.32
N GLU A 506 25.41 -5.06 42.38
CA GLU A 506 26.48 -5.48 43.28
C GLU A 506 26.16 -5.14 44.74
N ASP A 507 26.75 -5.91 45.66
CA ASP A 507 26.60 -5.65 47.08
C ASP A 507 27.11 -4.24 47.44
N ASN A 508 26.36 -3.56 48.30
CA ASN A 508 26.63 -2.18 48.72
C ASN A 508 26.59 -1.14 47.58
N TRP A 509 25.78 -1.36 46.53
CA TRP A 509 25.59 -0.46 45.38
C TRP A 509 25.29 1.01 45.72
N ARG A 510 24.84 1.30 46.95
CA ARG A 510 24.55 2.66 47.44
C ARG A 510 25.81 3.49 47.78
N ARG A 511 27.01 2.91 47.79
CA ARG A 511 28.28 3.62 48.07
C ARG A 511 28.97 4.04 46.77
N ALA A 512 29.20 5.34 46.60
CA ALA A 512 29.80 5.92 45.39
C ALA A 512 31.33 5.85 45.33
N ASP A 513 32.00 5.60 46.46
CA ASP A 513 33.46 5.55 46.56
C ASP A 513 33.88 4.25 47.26
N LYS A 514 34.47 3.33 46.49
CA LYS A 514 35.05 2.06 46.94
C LYS A 514 36.55 2.15 46.63
N GLY A 515 37.33 2.71 47.56
CA GLY A 515 38.72 3.09 47.33
C GLY A 515 39.61 1.97 46.77
N THR A 516 40.20 2.26 45.60
CA THR A 516 41.46 1.76 45.01
C THR A 516 41.68 0.24 44.92
N VAL A 517 41.31 -0.34 43.77
CA VAL A 517 42.15 -1.30 43.03
C VAL A 517 41.96 -1.04 41.54
N GLU A 518 43.06 -0.89 40.80
CA GLU A 518 43.13 -0.65 39.36
C GLU A 518 42.39 -1.75 38.57
N ALA A 519 41.32 -1.36 37.86
CA ALA A 519 40.69 -2.17 36.83
C ALA A 519 40.42 -1.29 35.61
N VAL A 520 40.83 -1.81 34.45
CA VAL A 520 40.83 -1.16 33.14
C VAL A 520 39.41 -0.74 32.74
N ASP A 521 39.25 0.53 32.41
CA ASP A 521 37.99 1.21 32.07
C ASP A 521 37.50 0.81 30.67
N TYR A 522 36.55 -0.12 30.62
CA TYR A 522 35.62 -0.31 29.51
C TYR A 522 34.24 -0.62 30.10
N GLU A 523 33.32 0.36 30.03
CA GLU A 523 31.88 0.22 29.71
C GLU A 523 31.07 1.38 30.30
N MET A 524 30.75 2.37 29.47
CA MET A 524 29.57 3.22 29.68
C MET A 524 28.50 2.82 28.66
N THR A 525 27.61 1.91 29.05
CA THR A 525 26.39 1.63 28.28
C THR A 525 25.28 2.63 28.66
N PRO A 526 24.69 3.34 27.68
CA PRO A 526 23.54 4.21 27.92
C PRO A 526 22.24 3.39 28.16
N THR A 527 21.50 3.63 29.25
CA THR A 527 20.19 3.01 29.52
C THR A 527 19.17 3.38 28.47
N GLN A 528 18.53 2.32 28.01
CA GLN A 528 17.48 2.24 27.00
C GLN A 528 16.14 2.86 27.45
N PRO A 529 15.45 3.55 26.51
CA PRO A 529 14.01 3.83 26.58
C PRO A 529 13.19 2.53 26.70
N GLY A 530 12.07 2.59 27.42
CA GLY A 530 11.13 1.46 27.56
C GLY A 530 10.39 1.15 26.24
N GLU A 531 9.76 -0.03 26.18
CA GLU A 531 8.94 -0.45 25.04
C GLU A 531 7.59 0.30 25.02
N PRO A 532 6.99 0.53 23.84
CA PRO A 532 5.60 0.98 23.74
C PRO A 532 4.69 -0.06 24.43
N GLY A 533 3.81 0.40 25.33
CA GLY A 533 2.88 -0.47 26.05
C GLY A 533 1.72 -0.98 25.17
N PHE A 534 1.02 -2.01 25.66
CA PHE A 534 -0.18 -2.58 25.04
C PHE A 534 -1.49 -2.02 25.65
N GLY A 535 -2.46 -1.67 24.79
CA GLY A 535 -3.85 -1.30 25.12
C GLY A 535 -4.05 0.21 25.41
N ASN A 536 -5.10 0.92 24.99
CA ASN A 536 -6.27 0.71 24.13
C ASN A 536 -6.35 1.88 23.14
N GLY A 537 -6.80 1.64 21.91
CA GLY A 537 -6.94 2.68 20.89
C GLY A 537 -7.90 3.80 21.31
N ALA A 538 -7.48 5.05 21.13
CA ALA A 538 -8.38 6.20 21.11
C ALA A 538 -7.90 7.26 20.12
N LEU A 539 -8.75 7.53 19.12
CA LEU A 539 -8.71 8.62 18.16
C LEU A 539 -8.68 10.00 18.85
N PRO A 540 -8.20 11.06 18.17
CA PRO A 540 -8.12 12.41 18.75
C PRO A 540 -9.51 13.06 18.84
N VAL A 541 -9.93 13.45 20.05
CA VAL A 541 -11.04 14.40 20.26
C VAL A 541 -10.51 15.65 20.97
N GLU A 542 -10.79 16.77 20.32
CA GLU A 542 -10.40 18.15 20.62
C GLU A 542 -11.08 18.70 21.89
N GLY A 543 -10.33 19.49 22.66
CA GLY A 543 -10.86 20.55 23.54
C GLY A 543 -11.34 20.16 24.94
N GLN A 544 -10.53 20.43 25.97
CA GLN A 544 -10.80 21.38 27.07
C GLN A 544 -9.67 21.33 28.11
N ARG A 545 -9.25 22.51 28.58
CA ARG A 545 -8.17 22.71 29.56
C ARG A 545 -8.77 22.66 30.97
N GLU A 546 -8.37 21.68 31.77
CA GLU A 546 -8.53 21.71 33.22
C GLU A 546 -7.19 21.43 33.92
N THR A 547 -7.01 22.09 35.05
CA THR A 547 -5.81 22.16 35.88
C THR A 547 -5.37 20.79 36.42
N ALA A 548 -4.08 20.47 36.29
CA ALA A 548 -3.49 19.20 36.74
C ALA A 548 -3.70 18.93 38.26
N PRO A 549 -4.20 17.74 38.67
CA PRO A 549 -4.26 17.35 40.07
C PRO A 549 -2.88 16.99 40.63
N ARG A 550 -2.69 17.17 41.95
CA ARG A 550 -1.53 16.68 42.72
C ARG A 550 -1.38 15.17 42.55
N ALA A 551 -0.16 14.70 42.28
CA ALA A 551 0.19 13.28 42.27
C ALA A 551 -0.20 12.60 43.60
N GLN A 552 -1.27 11.82 43.57
CA GLN A 552 -1.62 10.89 44.63
C GLN A 552 -0.74 9.63 44.46
N LEU A 553 -0.21 9.11 45.57
CA LEU A 553 0.47 7.81 45.59
C LEU A 553 -0.53 6.74 45.10
N ILE A 554 -0.11 5.89 44.18
CA ILE A 554 -0.93 4.77 43.69
C ILE A 554 -1.05 3.78 44.85
N GLU A 555 -2.27 3.47 45.30
CA GLU A 555 -2.48 2.40 46.27
C GLU A 555 -1.95 1.08 45.68
N LEU A 556 -1.00 0.46 46.39
CA LEU A 556 -0.43 -0.82 45.99
C LEU A 556 -1.42 -1.95 46.30
N PRO A 557 -1.50 -2.98 45.44
CA PRO A 557 -2.33 -4.13 45.71
C PRO A 557 -1.92 -4.80 47.01
N THR A 558 -2.91 -5.25 47.76
CA THR A 558 -2.75 -6.00 49.00
C THR A 558 -2.19 -7.39 48.72
N LYS A 559 -1.61 -8.04 49.75
CA LYS A 559 -1.15 -9.44 49.65
C LYS A 559 -2.31 -10.33 49.21
N GLU A 560 -3.49 -10.12 49.78
CA GLU A 560 -4.70 -10.88 49.49
C GLU A 560 -5.12 -10.76 48.03
N GLU A 561 -5.07 -9.55 47.44
CA GLU A 561 -5.34 -9.33 46.02
C GLU A 561 -4.33 -10.01 45.10
N LEU A 562 -3.05 -10.04 45.48
CA LEU A 562 -2.01 -10.74 44.71
C LEU A 562 -2.12 -12.27 44.82
N MET A 563 -2.52 -12.78 45.98
CA MET A 563 -2.72 -14.22 46.17
C MET A 563 -3.97 -14.74 45.43
N ALA A 564 -4.99 -13.90 45.24
CA ALA A 564 -6.25 -14.30 44.62
C ALA A 564 -6.10 -14.84 43.19
N ASP A 565 -5.10 -14.35 42.45
CA ASP A 565 -4.80 -14.76 41.08
C ASP A 565 -3.95 -16.04 40.99
N ILE A 566 -3.37 -16.51 42.10
CA ILE A 566 -2.50 -17.69 42.10
C ILE A 566 -3.34 -18.96 42.21
N PRO A 567 -3.19 -19.94 41.29
CA PRO A 567 -4.01 -21.15 41.28
C PRO A 567 -3.56 -22.14 42.37
N LEU A 568 -4.02 -21.93 43.60
CA LEU A 568 -3.65 -22.77 44.75
C LEU A 568 -4.50 -24.05 44.86
N THR A 569 -5.76 -23.98 44.45
CA THR A 569 -6.69 -25.12 44.45
C THR A 569 -6.59 -25.95 43.17
N GLU A 570 -6.98 -27.24 43.22
CA GLU A 570 -6.94 -28.11 42.04
C GLU A 570 -7.86 -27.62 40.92
N GLU A 571 -9.04 -27.07 41.26
CA GLU A 571 -9.96 -26.48 40.30
C GLU A 571 -9.36 -25.28 39.57
N GLN A 572 -8.70 -24.36 40.30
CA GLN A 572 -8.01 -23.23 39.68
C GLN A 572 -6.85 -23.67 38.80
N LYS A 573 -6.12 -24.72 39.21
CA LYS A 573 -5.03 -25.29 38.40
C LYS A 573 -5.56 -25.89 37.09
N GLU A 574 -6.70 -26.58 37.12
CA GLU A 574 -7.33 -27.08 35.88
C GLU A 574 -7.80 -25.93 34.96
N ILE A 575 -8.35 -24.85 35.50
CA ILE A 575 -8.70 -23.65 34.70
C ILE A 575 -7.45 -23.04 34.05
N THR A 576 -6.34 -22.94 34.79
CA THR A 576 -5.07 -22.45 34.24
C THR A 576 -4.52 -23.40 33.16
N LYS A 577 -4.57 -24.72 33.37
CA LYS A 577 -4.19 -25.72 32.34
C LYS A 577 -5.03 -25.58 31.07
N GLU A 578 -6.34 -25.39 31.20
CA GLU A 578 -7.24 -25.15 30.06
C GLU A 578 -6.84 -23.90 29.27
N ARG A 579 -6.50 -22.79 29.96
CA ARG A 579 -6.02 -21.56 29.30
C ARG A 579 -4.70 -21.76 28.57
N LEU A 580 -3.75 -22.45 29.21
CA LEU A 580 -2.45 -22.79 28.60
C LEU A 580 -2.62 -23.68 27.37
N ALA A 581 -3.41 -24.75 27.49
CA ALA A 581 -3.70 -25.68 26.39
C ALA A 581 -4.29 -24.93 25.19
N ASN A 582 -5.31 -24.09 25.41
CA ASN A 582 -5.89 -23.28 24.35
C ASN A 582 -4.88 -22.29 23.75
N ALA A 583 -4.08 -21.61 24.58
CA ALA A 583 -3.10 -20.63 24.10
C ALA A 583 -2.00 -21.27 23.24
N TRP A 584 -1.45 -22.43 23.63
CA TRP A 584 -0.47 -23.16 22.83
C TRP A 584 -1.07 -23.66 21.51
N PHE A 585 -2.25 -24.28 21.55
CA PHE A 585 -2.89 -24.79 20.35
C PHE A 585 -3.22 -23.67 19.35
N GLN A 586 -3.85 -22.59 19.81
CA GLN A 586 -4.20 -21.45 18.95
C GLN A 586 -2.95 -20.74 18.41
N SER A 587 -1.87 -20.66 19.17
CA SER A 587 -0.59 -20.14 18.67
C SER A 587 -0.06 -21.00 17.51
N GLY A 588 -0.15 -22.32 17.62
CA GLY A 588 0.21 -23.25 16.54
C GLY A 588 -0.60 -23.04 15.26
N ILE A 589 -1.93 -22.88 15.40
CA ILE A 589 -2.83 -22.58 14.29
C ILE A 589 -2.48 -21.24 13.64
N ILE A 590 -2.25 -20.19 14.43
CA ILE A 590 -1.88 -18.86 13.90
C ILE A 590 -0.56 -18.94 13.12
N PHE A 591 0.45 -19.69 13.60
CA PHE A 591 1.68 -19.88 12.83
C PHE A 591 1.45 -20.61 11.52
N LEU A 592 0.62 -21.65 11.52
CA LEU A 592 0.34 -22.45 10.33
C LEU A 592 -0.49 -21.67 9.30
N ASP A 593 -1.63 -21.11 9.71
CA ASP A 593 -2.62 -20.55 8.79
C ASP A 593 -2.30 -19.10 8.40
N HIS A 594 -1.93 -18.28 9.38
CA HIS A 594 -1.70 -16.85 9.13
C HIS A 594 -0.28 -16.58 8.67
N PHE A 595 0.71 -17.14 9.35
CA PHE A 595 2.13 -16.89 9.04
C PHE A 595 2.74 -17.86 8.03
N ASN A 596 2.04 -18.96 7.71
CA ASN A 596 2.56 -20.03 6.86
C ASN A 596 3.93 -20.53 7.35
N ASP A 597 4.08 -20.67 8.66
CA ASP A 597 5.29 -21.09 9.35
C ASP A 597 5.10 -22.44 10.05
N PRO A 598 5.20 -23.54 9.30
CA PRO A 598 5.01 -24.88 9.84
C PRO A 598 6.06 -25.23 10.91
N THR A 599 7.25 -24.63 10.88
CA THR A 599 8.31 -24.91 11.87
C THR A 599 7.88 -24.43 13.26
N ARG A 600 7.47 -23.17 13.38
CA ARG A 600 6.97 -22.63 14.66
C ARG A 600 5.64 -23.25 15.07
N ALA A 601 4.78 -23.59 14.11
CA ALA A 601 3.54 -24.31 14.41
C ALA A 601 3.81 -25.67 15.08
N ILE A 602 4.74 -26.45 14.53
CA ILE A 602 5.17 -27.74 15.12
C ILE A 602 5.69 -27.56 16.53
N GLU A 603 6.48 -26.53 16.81
CA GLU A 603 6.98 -26.24 18.16
C GLU A 603 5.82 -26.04 19.14
N MET A 604 4.82 -25.21 18.77
CA MET A 604 3.65 -24.97 19.62
C MET A 604 2.82 -26.23 19.85
N PHE A 605 2.56 -27.02 18.80
CA PHE A 605 1.81 -28.27 18.93
C PHE A 605 2.57 -29.31 19.75
N ARG A 606 3.90 -29.36 19.67
CA ARG A 606 4.70 -30.26 20.50
C ARG A 606 4.70 -29.85 21.97
N MET A 607 4.79 -28.55 22.27
CA MET A 607 4.62 -28.04 23.63
C MET A 607 3.24 -28.43 24.18
N PHE A 608 2.19 -28.21 23.38
CA PHE A 608 0.83 -28.63 23.72
C PHE A 608 0.75 -30.14 24.01
N LEU A 609 1.25 -30.99 23.12
CA LEU A 609 1.13 -32.44 23.24
C LEU A 609 1.95 -33.02 24.39
N ASN A 610 3.07 -32.37 24.76
CA ASN A 610 3.88 -32.77 25.88
C ASN A 610 3.18 -32.49 27.22
N ASP A 611 2.57 -31.31 27.35
CA ASP A 611 2.02 -30.84 28.62
C ASP A 611 0.53 -31.24 28.79
N PHE A 612 -0.19 -31.42 27.69
CA PHE A 612 -1.64 -31.70 27.66
C PHE A 612 -2.03 -32.90 26.76
N PRO A 613 -1.42 -34.08 26.93
CA PRO A 613 -1.62 -35.23 26.02
C PRO A 613 -3.03 -35.80 26.00
N THR A 614 -3.85 -35.56 27.03
CA THR A 614 -5.22 -36.06 27.17
C THR A 614 -6.29 -34.97 26.96
N HIS A 615 -5.90 -33.77 26.57
CA HIS A 615 -6.83 -32.65 26.35
C HIS A 615 -7.72 -32.89 25.12
N ALA A 616 -8.92 -32.29 25.09
CA ALA A 616 -9.88 -32.45 23.99
C ALA A 616 -9.31 -32.05 22.61
N LEU A 617 -8.36 -31.12 22.58
CA LEU A 617 -7.66 -30.66 21.37
C LEU A 617 -6.44 -31.51 20.99
N ALA A 618 -6.08 -32.55 21.77
CA ALA A 618 -4.88 -33.35 21.50
C ALA A 618 -4.94 -34.10 20.17
N GLU A 619 -6.10 -34.65 19.80
CA GLU A 619 -6.29 -35.28 18.50
C GLU A 619 -6.01 -34.28 17.35
N GLN A 620 -6.54 -33.06 17.46
CA GLN A 620 -6.30 -31.98 16.50
C GLN A 620 -4.84 -31.56 16.47
N ALA A 621 -4.18 -31.44 17.62
CA ALA A 621 -2.77 -31.03 17.69
C ALA A 621 -1.86 -32.06 17.00
N TRP A 622 -2.11 -33.36 17.17
CA TRP A 622 -1.40 -34.41 16.43
C TRP A 622 -1.63 -34.30 14.91
N PHE A 623 -2.88 -34.07 14.49
CA PHE A 623 -3.22 -33.92 13.08
C PHE A 623 -2.54 -32.69 12.44
N TRP A 624 -2.65 -31.52 13.06
CA TRP A 624 -2.04 -30.29 12.54
C TRP A 624 -0.52 -30.33 12.58
N ALA A 625 0.09 -30.98 13.58
CA ALA A 625 1.52 -31.25 13.57
C ALA A 625 1.92 -32.17 12.40
N TYR A 626 1.15 -33.22 12.13
CA TYR A 626 1.35 -34.09 10.96
C TYR A 626 1.27 -33.31 9.64
N MET A 627 0.24 -32.47 9.48
CA MET A 627 0.08 -31.61 8.29
C MET A 627 1.24 -30.62 8.14
N ALA A 628 1.68 -30.00 9.23
CA ALA A 628 2.82 -29.08 9.22
C ALA A 628 4.14 -29.80 8.84
N TYR A 629 4.37 -31.03 9.31
CA TYR A 629 5.55 -31.81 8.87
C TYR A 629 5.48 -32.22 7.40
N ASN A 630 4.29 -32.54 6.87
CA ASN A 630 4.10 -32.81 5.44
C ASN A 630 4.41 -31.57 4.60
N GLN A 631 3.99 -30.38 5.06
CA GLN A 631 4.31 -29.13 4.37
C GLN A 631 5.82 -28.82 4.35
N LEU A 632 6.57 -29.29 5.35
CA LEU A 632 8.03 -29.23 5.40
C LEU A 632 8.73 -30.37 4.64
N GLU A 633 7.98 -31.26 3.99
CA GLU A 633 8.51 -32.48 3.34
C GLU A 633 9.35 -33.37 4.28
N ASN A 634 9.04 -33.33 5.58
CA ASN A 634 9.74 -34.12 6.59
C ASN A 634 8.97 -35.42 6.88
N GLU A 635 9.23 -36.44 6.07
CA GLU A 635 8.54 -37.74 6.15
C GLU A 635 8.68 -38.43 7.51
N ALA A 636 9.84 -38.29 8.16
CA ALA A 636 10.09 -38.91 9.46
C ALA A 636 9.24 -38.28 10.56
N GLY A 637 9.20 -36.94 10.61
CA GLY A 637 8.35 -36.19 11.53
C GLY A 637 6.87 -36.42 11.26
N ALA A 638 6.47 -36.42 9.98
CA ALA A 638 5.10 -36.69 9.58
C ALA A 638 4.66 -38.10 10.00
N SER A 639 5.47 -39.12 9.73
CA SER A 639 5.19 -40.50 10.13
C SER A 639 5.08 -40.64 11.64
N GLN A 640 5.95 -39.96 12.41
CA GLN A 640 5.88 -39.96 13.87
C GLN A 640 4.55 -39.36 14.37
N MET A 641 4.14 -38.21 13.84
CA MET A 641 2.88 -37.57 14.24
C MET A 641 1.65 -38.38 13.81
N ARG A 642 1.67 -38.94 12.60
CA ARG A 642 0.62 -39.81 12.07
C ARG A 642 0.43 -41.06 12.92
N ASP A 643 1.52 -41.77 13.22
CA ASP A 643 1.48 -42.99 14.02
C ASP A 643 1.07 -42.70 15.47
N GLY A 644 1.44 -41.52 15.99
CA GLY A 644 0.95 -40.99 17.26
C GLY A 644 -0.57 -40.79 17.26
N LEU A 645 -1.09 -40.07 16.25
CA LEU A 645 -2.53 -39.84 16.06
C LEU A 645 -3.31 -41.17 16.02
N ILE A 646 -2.89 -42.12 15.19
CA ILE A 646 -3.58 -43.40 15.02
C ILE A 646 -3.51 -44.25 16.30
N ARG A 647 -2.40 -44.18 17.05
CA ARG A 647 -2.22 -44.95 18.29
C ARG A 647 -3.06 -44.40 19.44
N HIS A 648 -3.10 -43.07 19.59
CA HIS A 648 -3.80 -42.42 20.70
C HIS A 648 -5.29 -42.20 20.42
N PHE A 649 -5.68 -42.02 19.15
CA PHE A 649 -7.05 -41.74 18.72
C PHE A 649 -7.49 -42.65 17.56
N PRO A 650 -7.50 -43.98 17.73
CA PRO A 650 -7.77 -44.92 16.62
C PRO A 650 -9.17 -44.75 15.98
N ASP A 651 -10.15 -44.25 16.73
CA ASP A 651 -11.52 -44.00 16.26
C ASP A 651 -11.81 -42.49 16.13
N GLY A 652 -10.77 -41.65 16.18
CA GLY A 652 -10.87 -40.20 16.11
C GLY A 652 -11.20 -39.72 14.69
N GLN A 653 -11.89 -38.58 14.59
CA GLN A 653 -12.30 -38.02 13.29
C GLN A 653 -11.09 -37.73 12.37
N TYR A 654 -9.93 -37.38 12.94
CA TYR A 654 -8.73 -37.02 12.19
C TYR A 654 -7.87 -38.25 11.86
N ALA A 655 -8.05 -39.37 12.56
CA ALA A 655 -7.27 -40.58 12.32
C ALA A 655 -7.54 -41.18 10.94
N GLU A 656 -8.77 -41.06 10.41
CA GLU A 656 -9.09 -41.52 9.06
C GLU A 656 -8.39 -40.69 7.97
N PHE A 657 -8.26 -39.37 8.16
CA PHE A 657 -7.47 -38.51 7.26
C PHE A 657 -5.98 -38.89 7.26
N ALA A 658 -5.46 -39.36 8.39
CA ALA A 658 -4.09 -39.84 8.52
C ALA A 658 -3.88 -41.26 7.94
N ARG A 659 -4.91 -42.12 7.97
CA ARG A 659 -4.86 -43.48 7.42
C ARG A 659 -4.99 -43.52 5.91
N ASN A 660 -5.85 -42.68 5.35
CA ASN A 660 -6.16 -42.69 3.93
C ASN A 660 -6.01 -41.29 3.32
N PRO A 661 -4.90 -41.04 2.58
CA PRO A 661 -4.67 -39.77 1.88
C PRO A 661 -5.77 -39.38 0.88
N GLN A 662 -6.54 -40.35 0.36
CA GLN A 662 -7.64 -40.12 -0.58
C GLN A 662 -9.00 -39.87 0.10
N TYR A 663 -9.07 -39.98 1.44
CA TYR A 663 -10.32 -39.82 2.18
C TYR A 663 -10.90 -38.40 2.06
N ALA A 664 -10.04 -37.38 2.04
CA ALA A 664 -10.47 -35.99 1.83
C ALA A 664 -11.09 -35.76 0.44
N GLU A 665 -10.52 -36.39 -0.60
CA GLU A 665 -11.02 -36.30 -1.97
C GLU A 665 -12.34 -37.07 -2.13
N ALA A 666 -12.42 -38.28 -1.58
CA ALA A 666 -13.66 -39.06 -1.56
C ALA A 666 -14.79 -38.33 -0.81
N LYS A 667 -14.49 -37.65 0.30
CA LYS A 667 -15.48 -36.87 1.06
C LYS A 667 -15.92 -35.62 0.28
N ARG A 668 -15.01 -34.95 -0.44
CA ARG A 668 -15.33 -33.81 -1.31
C ARG A 668 -16.19 -34.23 -2.51
N GLN A 669 -15.82 -35.30 -3.20
CA GLN A 669 -16.60 -35.86 -4.31
C GLN A 669 -18.01 -36.23 -3.83
N ARG A 670 -18.11 -36.89 -2.68
CA ARG A 670 -19.40 -37.25 -2.11
C ARG A 670 -20.28 -36.04 -1.78
N ARG A 671 -19.67 -34.97 -1.26
CA ARG A 671 -20.36 -33.69 -1.03
C ARG A 671 -20.89 -33.09 -2.35
N GLN A 672 -20.06 -33.08 -3.39
CA GLN A 672 -20.43 -32.55 -4.70
C GLN A 672 -21.60 -33.33 -5.31
N GLU A 673 -21.56 -34.66 -5.27
CA GLU A 673 -22.66 -35.53 -5.72
C GLU A 673 -23.99 -35.22 -5.00
N LEU A 674 -23.95 -34.99 -3.68
CA LEU A 674 -25.15 -34.66 -2.91
C LEU A 674 -25.68 -33.24 -3.21
N ASN A 675 -24.79 -32.28 -3.50
CA ASN A 675 -25.18 -30.94 -3.93
C ASN A 675 -25.80 -30.92 -5.33
N GLU A 676 -25.25 -31.69 -6.27
CA GLU A 676 -25.86 -31.89 -7.59
C GLU A 676 -27.23 -32.55 -7.47
N LEU A 677 -27.35 -33.57 -6.60
CA LEU A 677 -28.62 -34.22 -6.31
C LEU A 677 -29.65 -33.25 -5.69
N TYR A 678 -29.21 -32.28 -4.90
CA TYR A 678 -30.07 -31.23 -4.35
C TYR A 678 -30.56 -30.26 -5.44
N ASN A 679 -29.66 -29.82 -6.33
CA ASN A 679 -30.02 -28.99 -7.48
C ASN A 679 -31.05 -29.70 -8.37
N ASP A 680 -30.87 -31.00 -8.60
CA ASP A 680 -31.84 -31.85 -9.29
C ASP A 680 -33.18 -31.93 -8.56
N ALA A 681 -33.16 -32.10 -7.24
CA ALA A 681 -34.37 -32.14 -6.41
C ALA A 681 -35.14 -30.81 -6.50
N PHE A 682 -34.42 -29.69 -6.52
CA PHE A 682 -34.99 -28.36 -6.63
C PHE A 682 -35.53 -28.08 -8.04
N ASN A 683 -34.77 -28.45 -9.06
CA ASN A 683 -35.20 -28.41 -10.46
C ASN A 683 -36.46 -29.26 -10.68
N ALA A 684 -36.56 -30.43 -10.04
CA ALA A 684 -37.77 -31.22 -10.08
C ALA A 684 -38.96 -30.48 -9.43
N TYR A 685 -38.75 -29.80 -8.30
CA TYR A 685 -39.78 -29.01 -7.62
C TYR A 685 -40.31 -27.86 -8.50
N ILE A 686 -39.44 -27.01 -9.04
CA ILE A 686 -39.85 -25.86 -9.88
C ILE A 686 -40.48 -26.27 -11.22
N ASN A 687 -40.13 -27.45 -11.74
CA ASN A 687 -40.73 -28.02 -12.94
C ASN A 687 -41.97 -28.87 -12.65
N ASN A 688 -42.58 -28.72 -11.46
CA ASN A 688 -43.80 -29.42 -11.04
C ASN A 688 -43.69 -30.96 -10.95
N ARG A 689 -42.46 -31.50 -10.91
CA ARG A 689 -42.17 -32.93 -10.74
C ARG A 689 -41.98 -33.26 -9.25
N PHE A 690 -43.01 -33.01 -8.45
CA PHE A 690 -42.94 -33.06 -6.98
C PHE A 690 -42.51 -34.43 -6.42
N ASN A 691 -42.96 -35.55 -6.99
CA ASN A 691 -42.53 -36.90 -6.57
C ASN A 691 -41.02 -37.13 -6.75
N SER A 692 -40.45 -36.58 -7.83
CA SER A 692 -39.01 -36.66 -8.07
C SER A 692 -38.24 -35.77 -7.08
N SER A 693 -38.77 -34.59 -6.76
CA SER A 693 -38.18 -33.72 -5.74
C SER A 693 -38.16 -34.38 -4.36
N ILE A 694 -39.27 -35.01 -3.96
CA ILE A 694 -39.39 -35.72 -2.67
C ILE A 694 -38.41 -36.90 -2.59
N SER A 695 -38.31 -37.70 -3.65
CA SER A 695 -37.45 -38.89 -3.67
C SER A 695 -35.97 -38.51 -3.57
N LYS A 696 -35.53 -37.53 -4.37
CA LYS A 696 -34.14 -37.04 -4.34
C LYS A 696 -33.81 -36.35 -3.01
N SER A 697 -34.72 -35.54 -2.47
CA SER A 697 -34.55 -34.92 -1.16
C SER A 697 -34.43 -35.95 -0.04
N THR A 698 -35.17 -37.07 -0.13
CA THR A 698 -35.09 -38.15 0.86
C THR A 698 -33.74 -38.88 0.83
N LEU A 699 -33.17 -39.08 -0.36
CA LEU A 699 -31.84 -39.66 -0.51
C LEU A 699 -30.76 -38.77 0.13
N ILE A 700 -30.81 -37.45 -0.12
CA ILE A 700 -29.90 -36.48 0.50
C ILE A 700 -30.00 -36.53 2.03
N ILE A 701 -31.21 -36.59 2.58
CA ILE A 701 -31.45 -36.65 4.03
C ILE A 701 -30.79 -37.88 4.68
N ILE A 702 -30.73 -39.01 3.97
CA ILE A 702 -30.14 -40.26 4.48
C ILE A 702 -28.61 -40.24 4.39
N GLU A 703 -28.06 -39.61 3.36
CA GLU A 703 -26.64 -39.76 2.99
C GLU A 703 -25.76 -38.57 3.40
N THR A 704 -26.33 -37.41 3.72
CA THR A 704 -25.57 -36.21 4.07
C THR A 704 -25.05 -36.23 5.50
N GLU A 705 -23.79 -35.83 5.68
CA GLU A 705 -23.21 -35.46 6.97
C GLU A 705 -23.31 -33.95 7.24
N GLU A 706 -23.72 -33.16 6.23
CA GLU A 706 -23.83 -31.69 6.34
C GLU A 706 -25.21 -31.28 6.81
N GLU A 707 -25.26 -30.64 7.97
CA GLU A 707 -26.52 -30.18 8.55
C GLU A 707 -27.22 -29.12 7.68
N GLU A 708 -26.47 -28.28 6.96
CA GLU A 708 -27.07 -27.27 6.08
C GLU A 708 -27.82 -27.93 4.91
N LEU A 709 -27.17 -28.87 4.23
CA LEU A 709 -27.78 -29.60 3.12
C LEU A 709 -28.95 -30.46 3.60
N LEU A 710 -28.83 -31.06 4.79
CA LEU A 710 -29.91 -31.78 5.47
C LEU A 710 -31.15 -30.90 5.68
N ARG A 711 -30.97 -29.71 6.27
CA ARG A 711 -32.07 -28.76 6.52
C ARG A 711 -32.73 -28.29 5.22
N LYS A 712 -31.92 -27.94 4.22
CA LYS A 712 -32.41 -27.53 2.89
C LYS A 712 -33.22 -28.64 2.20
N ALA A 713 -32.72 -29.88 2.21
CA ALA A 713 -33.41 -31.02 1.62
C ALA A 713 -34.74 -31.32 2.32
N ARG A 714 -34.78 -31.24 3.66
CA ARG A 714 -36.02 -31.39 4.45
C ARG A 714 -37.05 -30.32 4.11
N LEU A 715 -36.62 -29.06 4.02
CA LEU A 715 -37.52 -27.94 3.70
C LEU A 715 -38.08 -28.06 2.27
N LEU A 716 -37.23 -28.42 1.30
CA LEU A 716 -37.65 -28.64 -0.09
C LEU A 716 -38.65 -29.80 -0.20
N LYS A 717 -38.41 -30.89 0.54
CA LYS A 717 -39.32 -32.02 0.65
C LYS A 717 -40.67 -31.62 1.25
N ALA A 718 -40.67 -30.80 2.31
CA ALA A 718 -41.87 -30.23 2.88
C ALA A 718 -42.64 -29.40 1.83
N ALA A 719 -41.96 -28.47 1.16
CA ALA A 719 -42.57 -27.63 0.12
C ALA A 719 -43.22 -28.46 -1.01
N ALA A 720 -42.56 -29.55 -1.43
CA ALA A 720 -43.10 -30.46 -2.44
C ALA A 720 -44.36 -31.20 -1.96
N TYR A 721 -44.42 -31.64 -0.69
CA TYR A 721 -45.65 -32.20 -0.11
C TYR A 721 -46.79 -31.18 -0.05
N ALA A 722 -46.47 -29.93 0.29
CA ALA A 722 -47.42 -28.83 0.33
C ALA A 722 -48.10 -28.63 -1.04
N ARG A 723 -47.31 -28.60 -2.14
CA ARG A 723 -47.82 -28.45 -3.51
C ARG A 723 -48.68 -29.61 -3.99
N GLN A 724 -48.46 -30.81 -3.46
CA GLN A 724 -49.29 -31.99 -3.71
C GLN A 724 -50.58 -32.04 -2.88
N GLY A 725 -50.78 -31.10 -1.95
CA GLY A 725 -51.89 -31.16 -0.99
C GLY A 725 -51.72 -32.24 0.07
N ASN A 726 -50.50 -32.77 0.27
CA ASN A 726 -50.21 -33.73 1.33
C ASN A 726 -49.88 -33.00 2.64
N VAL A 727 -50.94 -32.49 3.28
CA VAL A 727 -50.85 -31.67 4.49
C VAL A 727 -50.16 -32.42 5.65
N THR A 728 -50.44 -33.72 5.81
CA THR A 728 -49.85 -34.52 6.89
C THR A 728 -48.33 -34.63 6.79
N ASN A 729 -47.79 -34.95 5.60
CA ASN A 729 -46.35 -35.07 5.43
C ASN A 729 -45.65 -33.70 5.37
N PHE A 730 -46.36 -32.66 4.95
CA PHE A 730 -45.89 -31.28 5.06
C PHE A 730 -45.66 -30.90 6.54
N GLU A 731 -46.67 -31.07 7.40
CA GLU A 731 -46.56 -30.79 8.84
C GLU A 731 -45.45 -31.61 9.50
N ASN A 732 -45.31 -32.89 9.16
CA ASN A 732 -44.29 -33.75 9.74
C ASN A 732 -42.86 -33.24 9.49
N GLU A 733 -42.53 -32.86 8.25
CA GLU A 733 -41.18 -32.34 7.93
C GLU A 733 -40.94 -30.96 8.59
N LEU A 734 -41.98 -30.13 8.73
CA LEU A 734 -41.85 -28.85 9.45
C LEU A 734 -41.65 -29.02 10.95
N ASN A 735 -42.31 -30.00 11.58
CA ASN A 735 -42.11 -30.31 12.99
C ASN A 735 -40.68 -30.79 13.26
N ILE A 736 -40.12 -31.61 12.37
CA ILE A 736 -38.70 -32.03 12.44
C ILE A 736 -37.77 -30.82 12.34
N LEU A 737 -37.98 -29.94 11.36
CA LEU A 737 -37.18 -28.72 11.20
C LEU A 737 -37.26 -27.78 12.39
N THR A 738 -38.43 -27.67 13.02
CA THR A 738 -38.64 -26.80 14.19
C THR A 738 -37.97 -27.37 15.44
N ASN A 739 -38.14 -28.68 15.70
CA ASN A 739 -37.62 -29.33 16.90
C ASN A 739 -36.10 -29.49 16.87
N ASP A 740 -35.55 -29.92 15.73
CA ASP A 740 -34.13 -30.27 15.62
C ASP A 740 -33.27 -29.07 15.21
N PHE A 741 -33.87 -28.03 14.57
CA PHE A 741 -33.13 -26.92 13.96
C PHE A 741 -33.73 -25.52 14.20
N GLY A 742 -34.49 -25.30 15.29
CA GLY A 742 -35.27 -24.07 15.52
C GLY A 742 -34.51 -22.73 15.51
N THR A 743 -33.19 -22.70 15.71
CA THR A 743 -32.39 -21.45 15.66
C THR A 743 -31.99 -21.05 14.23
N THR A 744 -32.10 -21.98 13.27
CA THR A 744 -31.65 -21.82 11.87
C THR A 744 -32.70 -21.10 11.02
N ARG A 745 -32.33 -20.65 9.81
CA ARG A 745 -33.26 -19.99 8.87
C ARG A 745 -34.42 -20.91 8.51
N GLU A 746 -34.13 -22.17 8.19
CA GLU A 746 -35.10 -23.19 7.79
C GLU A 746 -36.02 -23.58 8.96
N GLY A 747 -35.47 -23.71 10.18
CA GLY A 747 -36.26 -24.00 11.39
C GLY A 747 -37.23 -22.88 11.75
N LYS A 748 -36.79 -21.61 11.72
CA LYS A 748 -37.68 -20.45 11.94
C LYS A 748 -38.75 -20.33 10.85
N LEU A 749 -38.45 -20.75 9.63
CA LEU A 749 -39.42 -20.77 8.54
C LEU A 749 -40.48 -21.87 8.77
N ALA A 750 -40.05 -23.05 9.22
CA ALA A 750 -40.95 -24.14 9.57
C ALA A 750 -41.88 -23.78 10.73
N GLU A 751 -41.37 -23.12 11.77
CA GLU A 751 -42.15 -22.62 12.90
C GLU A 751 -43.24 -21.64 12.43
N ARG A 752 -42.88 -20.70 11.54
CA ARG A 752 -43.84 -19.75 10.96
C ARG A 752 -44.92 -20.44 10.12
N TRP A 753 -44.55 -21.46 9.34
CA TRP A 753 -45.50 -22.20 8.51
C TRP A 753 -46.48 -23.02 9.34
N LEU A 754 -46.01 -23.67 10.42
CA LEU A 754 -46.87 -24.35 11.40
C LEU A 754 -47.81 -23.37 12.11
N ALA A 755 -47.33 -22.18 12.48
CA ALA A 755 -48.18 -21.14 13.08
C ALA A 755 -49.29 -20.67 12.14
N MET A 756 -48.98 -20.45 10.86
CA MET A 756 -49.99 -20.09 9.84
C MET A 756 -51.04 -21.19 9.63
N MET A 757 -50.64 -22.46 9.72
CA MET A 757 -51.58 -23.58 9.65
C MET A 757 -52.51 -23.63 10.86
N ALA A 758 -51.99 -23.33 12.06
CA ALA A 758 -52.81 -23.19 13.26
C ALA A 758 -53.82 -22.02 13.16
N GLU A 759 -53.50 -20.97 12.39
CA GLU A 759 -54.43 -19.88 12.04
C GLU A 759 -55.45 -20.25 10.94
N GLY A 760 -55.45 -21.50 10.45
CA GLY A 760 -56.37 -21.99 9.42
C GLY A 760 -55.95 -21.72 7.98
N LYS A 761 -54.70 -21.29 7.73
CA LYS A 761 -54.16 -21.13 6.37
C LYS A 761 -53.65 -22.47 5.85
N LEU A 762 -54.10 -22.88 4.67
CA LEU A 762 -53.65 -24.13 4.03
C LEU A 762 -52.53 -23.87 3.00
N PRO A 763 -51.60 -24.83 2.82
CA PRO A 763 -50.56 -24.71 1.82
C PRO A 763 -51.14 -24.62 0.40
N ALA A 764 -50.52 -23.80 -0.46
CA ALA A 764 -50.95 -23.62 -1.84
C ALA A 764 -50.79 -24.92 -2.64
N ILE A 765 -51.90 -25.46 -3.15
CA ILE A 765 -51.94 -26.67 -3.97
C ILE A 765 -51.85 -26.30 -5.45
N GLY A 766 -51.11 -27.09 -6.23
CA GLY A 766 -51.03 -26.93 -7.68
C GLY A 766 -49.66 -26.51 -8.19
N PRO A 767 -49.54 -26.20 -9.49
CA PRO A 767 -48.25 -25.95 -10.12
C PRO A 767 -47.57 -24.70 -9.54
N VAL A 768 -46.25 -24.73 -9.49
CA VAL A 768 -45.40 -23.57 -9.35
C VAL A 768 -45.58 -22.71 -10.60
N THR A 769 -46.16 -21.51 -10.44
CA THR A 769 -46.36 -20.57 -11.55
C THR A 769 -45.02 -20.00 -12.01
N ARG A 770 -44.61 -20.33 -13.24
CA ARG A 770 -43.50 -19.70 -13.98
C ARG A 770 -44.12 -18.80 -15.04
N GLN A 771 -43.87 -17.49 -15.02
CA GLN A 771 -44.05 -16.65 -16.20
C GLN A 771 -42.69 -16.16 -16.68
N MET A 772 -42.15 -16.87 -17.68
CA MET A 772 -41.10 -16.36 -18.57
C MET A 772 -41.81 -15.77 -19.78
N THR A 773 -41.73 -14.45 -19.98
CA THR A 773 -42.03 -13.82 -21.27
C THR A 773 -40.71 -13.54 -21.98
N THR A 774 -40.27 -14.51 -22.79
CA THR A 774 -39.31 -14.23 -23.86
C THR A 774 -40.07 -13.57 -25.00
N ALA A 775 -39.98 -12.25 -25.13
CA ALA A 775 -40.44 -11.56 -26.32
C ALA A 775 -39.37 -11.69 -27.42
N THR A 776 -39.62 -12.56 -28.39
CA THR A 776 -38.99 -12.55 -29.72
C THR A 776 -39.98 -11.92 -30.69
N ASP A 777 -39.51 -10.93 -31.46
CA ASP A 777 -40.08 -10.14 -32.56
C ASP A 777 -41.48 -10.51 -33.11
N GLU A 778 -42.41 -9.54 -33.07
CA GLU A 778 -43.07 -8.87 -34.22
C GLU A 778 -44.40 -8.20 -33.80
N SER A 779 -44.60 -6.97 -34.32
CA SER A 779 -45.88 -6.28 -34.57
C SER A 779 -46.95 -6.24 -33.48
N ASP A 780 -46.99 -5.13 -32.73
CA ASP A 780 -48.18 -4.25 -32.69
C ASP A 780 -47.85 -3.01 -31.83
N ILE A 781 -47.75 -1.86 -32.49
CA ILE A 781 -47.70 -0.55 -31.82
C ILE A 781 -49.15 -0.03 -31.80
N PRO A 782 -49.83 0.07 -30.66
CA PRO A 782 -50.97 0.94 -30.54
C PRO A 782 -50.45 2.38 -30.45
N GLU A 783 -50.70 3.16 -31.51
CA GLU A 783 -50.49 4.61 -31.51
C GLU A 783 -51.27 5.25 -30.35
N THR A 784 -50.56 5.90 -29.44
CA THR A 784 -51.12 6.96 -28.59
C THR A 784 -50.40 8.26 -28.89
N PRO A 785 -51.12 9.41 -28.94
CA PRO A 785 -50.64 10.62 -29.56
C PRO A 785 -49.50 11.25 -28.75
N ILE A 786 -48.48 11.69 -29.46
CA ILE A 786 -47.43 12.56 -28.94
C ILE A 786 -48.06 13.94 -28.71
N GLU A 787 -48.15 14.38 -27.46
CA GLU A 787 -48.26 15.80 -27.12
C GLU A 787 -46.87 16.36 -26.80
N GLU A 788 -46.64 17.55 -27.34
CA GLU A 788 -45.35 18.20 -27.51
C GLU A 788 -45.20 19.33 -26.46
N VAL A 789 -44.29 19.21 -25.48
CA VAL A 789 -43.71 20.37 -24.75
C VAL A 789 -42.22 20.14 -24.38
N VAL A 790 -41.38 20.88 -25.08
CA VAL A 790 -40.03 21.48 -24.87
C VAL A 790 -39.47 21.51 -23.41
N PRO A 791 -38.12 21.42 -23.23
CA PRO A 791 -37.44 20.43 -22.40
C PRO A 791 -37.63 20.62 -20.89
N VAL A 792 -37.92 19.53 -20.21
CA VAL A 792 -37.84 19.37 -18.76
C VAL A 792 -37.00 18.12 -18.55
N ASP A 793 -36.10 18.13 -17.57
CA ASP A 793 -35.13 17.05 -17.28
C ASP A 793 -35.67 15.67 -17.71
N ARG A 794 -34.93 14.95 -18.57
CA ARG A 794 -35.36 13.66 -19.15
C ARG A 794 -35.84 12.67 -18.07
N PHE A 795 -35.35 12.82 -16.85
CA PHE A 795 -35.76 12.08 -15.66
C PHE A 795 -36.29 13.04 -14.57
N ASN A 796 -37.37 12.66 -13.90
CA ASN A 796 -38.08 13.50 -12.92
C ASN A 796 -38.15 12.83 -11.54
N PHE A 797 -37.93 13.60 -10.47
CA PHE A 797 -38.00 13.06 -9.09
C PHE A 797 -39.42 13.17 -8.55
N GLU A 798 -40.14 12.04 -8.52
CA GLU A 798 -41.57 11.97 -8.19
C GLU A 798 -41.81 11.06 -6.97
N PRO A 799 -41.40 11.45 -5.75
CA PRO A 799 -41.26 10.53 -4.61
C PRO A 799 -42.55 9.82 -4.18
N GLY A 800 -43.72 10.39 -4.46
CA GLY A 800 -45.03 9.82 -4.12
C GLY A 800 -45.64 8.90 -5.18
N GLN A 801 -44.99 8.70 -6.33
CA GLN A 801 -45.46 7.80 -7.39
C GLN A 801 -44.97 6.37 -7.17
N GLU A 802 -45.56 5.41 -7.88
CA GLU A 802 -45.05 4.04 -7.90
C GLU A 802 -43.60 3.99 -8.39
N HIS A 803 -42.77 3.24 -7.68
CA HIS A 803 -41.34 3.09 -7.95
C HIS A 803 -40.96 1.66 -8.30
N PHE A 804 -39.83 1.52 -8.98
CA PHE A 804 -39.21 0.26 -9.30
C PHE A 804 -37.74 0.28 -8.92
N ILE A 805 -37.22 -0.90 -8.60
CA ILE A 805 -35.79 -1.16 -8.54
C ILE A 805 -35.34 -1.59 -9.92
N LEU A 806 -34.30 -0.94 -10.43
CA LEU A 806 -33.81 -1.08 -11.79
C LEU A 806 -32.37 -1.59 -11.72
N ILE A 807 -32.11 -2.77 -12.29
CA ILE A 807 -30.80 -3.42 -12.33
C ILE A 807 -30.41 -3.54 -13.79
N VAL A 808 -29.36 -2.82 -14.21
CA VAL A 808 -28.82 -2.94 -15.56
C VAL A 808 -27.57 -3.82 -15.53
N VAL A 809 -27.54 -4.85 -16.36
CA VAL A 809 -26.43 -5.79 -16.52
C VAL A 809 -26.03 -5.93 -17.99
N GLU A 810 -24.89 -6.57 -18.21
CA GLU A 810 -24.33 -6.85 -19.53
C GLU A 810 -25.26 -7.71 -20.41
N GLU A 811 -25.04 -7.70 -21.73
CA GLU A 811 -25.90 -8.40 -22.71
C GLU A 811 -25.91 -9.93 -22.49
N ASP A 812 -24.77 -10.49 -22.13
CA ASP A 812 -24.49 -11.92 -21.95
C ASP A 812 -24.67 -12.44 -20.52
N ALA A 813 -25.17 -11.59 -19.62
CA ALA A 813 -25.45 -11.94 -18.23
C ALA A 813 -26.40 -13.15 -18.09
N ASP A 814 -26.11 -14.07 -17.16
CA ASP A 814 -27.03 -15.14 -16.80
C ASP A 814 -28.22 -14.59 -15.98
N ILE A 815 -29.20 -14.08 -16.73
CA ILE A 815 -30.44 -13.53 -16.20
C ILE A 815 -31.21 -14.58 -15.38
N ASN A 816 -31.12 -15.88 -15.70
CA ASN A 816 -31.88 -16.91 -15.00
C ASN A 816 -31.35 -17.12 -13.58
N ARG A 817 -30.02 -17.14 -13.41
CA ARG A 817 -29.39 -17.21 -12.08
C ARG A 817 -29.64 -15.95 -11.27
N LEU A 818 -29.58 -14.78 -11.91
CA LEU A 818 -29.87 -13.50 -11.25
C LEU A 818 -31.32 -13.41 -10.79
N LEU A 819 -32.27 -13.80 -11.64
CA LEU A 819 -33.69 -13.92 -11.30
C LEU A 819 -33.90 -14.89 -10.14
N PHE A 820 -33.21 -16.04 -10.14
CA PHE A 820 -33.31 -17.03 -9.08
C PHE A 820 -32.87 -16.46 -7.71
N ASN A 821 -31.71 -15.81 -7.65
CA ASN A 821 -31.19 -15.23 -6.41
C ASN A 821 -32.12 -14.14 -5.86
N LEU A 822 -32.64 -13.28 -6.75
CA LEU A 822 -33.57 -12.20 -6.40
C LEU A 822 -34.95 -12.74 -5.99
N ALA A 823 -35.41 -13.81 -6.63
CA ALA A 823 -36.65 -14.49 -6.26
C ALA A 823 -36.55 -15.19 -4.90
N ASP A 824 -35.43 -15.87 -4.59
CA ASP A 824 -35.20 -16.46 -3.25
C ASP A 824 -35.17 -15.36 -2.17
N TYR A 825 -34.49 -14.24 -2.46
CA TYR A 825 -34.46 -13.10 -1.57
C TYR A 825 -35.85 -12.51 -1.31
N ASN A 826 -36.65 -12.28 -2.37
CA ASN A 826 -38.02 -11.80 -2.25
C ASN A 826 -38.89 -12.74 -1.43
N PHE A 827 -38.82 -14.04 -1.73
CA PHE A 827 -39.56 -15.09 -1.03
C PHE A 827 -39.19 -15.16 0.45
N SER A 828 -37.93 -14.89 0.80
CA SER A 828 -37.44 -14.92 2.19
C SER A 828 -37.78 -13.67 3.01
N ARG A 829 -37.95 -12.50 2.38
CA ARG A 829 -37.99 -11.20 3.06
C ARG A 829 -39.34 -10.48 2.99
N PHE A 830 -40.12 -10.65 1.92
CA PHE A 830 -41.36 -9.91 1.68
C PHE A 830 -42.54 -10.86 1.47
N LEU A 831 -43.09 -11.40 2.56
CA LEU A 831 -44.13 -12.44 2.57
C LEU A 831 -45.56 -11.98 2.20
N LEU A 832 -45.77 -10.73 1.78
CA LEU A 832 -47.09 -10.17 1.43
C LEU A 832 -47.10 -9.26 0.18
N ALA A 833 -45.98 -9.13 -0.53
CA ALA A 833 -45.91 -8.37 -1.78
C ALA A 833 -45.20 -9.21 -2.84
N ASP A 834 -45.96 -9.74 -3.79
CA ASP A 834 -45.44 -10.39 -4.99
C ASP A 834 -44.85 -9.30 -5.89
N TYR A 835 -43.60 -8.89 -5.64
CA TYR A 835 -42.92 -7.95 -6.53
C TYR A 835 -42.61 -8.66 -7.85
N GLU A 836 -43.21 -8.17 -8.92
CA GLU A 836 -42.94 -8.66 -10.27
C GLU A 836 -41.52 -8.31 -10.66
N ILE A 837 -40.79 -9.30 -11.19
CA ILE A 837 -39.48 -9.11 -11.78
C ILE A 837 -39.62 -9.25 -13.30
N GLU A 838 -39.48 -8.14 -14.01
CA GLU A 838 -39.47 -8.12 -15.47
C GLU A 838 -38.03 -8.01 -15.98
N SER A 839 -37.71 -8.66 -17.10
CA SER A 839 -36.46 -8.45 -17.85
C SER A 839 -36.77 -7.88 -19.23
N ARG A 840 -36.04 -6.86 -19.66
CA ARG A 840 -36.10 -6.28 -21.01
C ARG A 840 -34.70 -5.98 -21.54
N THR A 841 -34.56 -6.00 -22.86
CA THR A 841 -33.35 -5.51 -23.53
C THR A 841 -33.51 -4.01 -23.79
N LEU A 842 -32.49 -3.23 -23.45
CA LEU A 842 -32.42 -1.79 -23.74
C LEU A 842 -31.95 -1.54 -25.18
N PRO A 843 -32.16 -0.34 -25.75
CA PRO A 843 -31.72 0.01 -27.10
C PRO A 843 -30.22 -0.17 -27.37
N ASP A 844 -29.40 -0.23 -26.33
CA ASP A 844 -27.95 -0.43 -26.39
C ASP A 844 -27.52 -1.87 -26.05
N SER A 845 -28.44 -2.82 -26.18
CA SER A 845 -28.24 -4.28 -26.01
C SER A 845 -28.05 -4.77 -24.57
N ARG A 846 -27.90 -3.88 -23.59
CA ARG A 846 -27.85 -4.26 -22.17
C ARG A 846 -29.19 -4.77 -21.66
N ARG A 847 -29.15 -5.58 -20.60
CA ARG A 847 -30.35 -6.16 -19.99
C ARG A 847 -30.77 -5.33 -18.78
N LEU A 848 -32.04 -4.90 -18.75
CA LEU A 848 -32.68 -4.25 -17.61
C LEU A 848 -33.58 -5.26 -16.89
N LEU A 849 -33.32 -5.49 -15.61
CA LEU A 849 -34.29 -6.11 -14.71
C LEU A 849 -35.02 -5.01 -13.91
N SER A 850 -36.34 -5.06 -13.87
CA SER A 850 -37.14 -4.19 -13.01
C SER A 850 -37.91 -4.99 -11.97
N ILE A 851 -37.79 -4.61 -10.70
CA ILE A 851 -38.48 -5.23 -9.57
C ILE A 851 -39.48 -4.22 -9.02
N GLY A 852 -40.75 -4.58 -8.87
CA GLY A 852 -41.79 -3.69 -8.34
C GLY A 852 -43.22 -4.15 -8.67
N SER A 853 -44.24 -3.28 -8.58
CA SER A 853 -44.17 -1.88 -8.15
C SER A 853 -44.08 -1.73 -6.62
N PHE A 854 -43.33 -0.71 -6.18
CA PHE A 854 -43.31 -0.21 -4.81
C PHE A 854 -44.21 1.02 -4.71
N ALA A 855 -44.92 1.22 -3.60
CA ALA A 855 -45.94 2.27 -3.53
C ALA A 855 -45.37 3.70 -3.62
N ASN A 856 -44.10 3.90 -3.24
CA ASN A 856 -43.42 5.19 -3.22
C ASN A 856 -41.89 5.00 -3.19
N ASN A 857 -41.14 6.10 -3.26
CA ASN A 857 -39.69 6.05 -3.25
C ASN A 857 -39.10 5.47 -1.96
N ARG A 858 -39.77 5.63 -0.81
CA ARG A 858 -39.27 5.15 0.48
C ARG A 858 -39.22 3.63 0.50
N GLU A 859 -40.29 2.97 0.07
CA GLU A 859 -40.35 1.50 -0.02
C GLU A 859 -39.33 0.95 -1.02
N ALA A 860 -39.20 1.58 -2.19
CA ALA A 860 -38.17 1.20 -3.16
C ALA A 860 -36.76 1.39 -2.58
N MET A 861 -36.49 2.50 -1.88
CA MET A 861 -35.18 2.74 -1.30
C MET A 861 -34.85 1.81 -0.13
N ASP A 862 -35.84 1.39 0.66
CA ASP A 862 -35.65 0.35 1.69
C ASP A 862 -35.22 -0.98 1.04
N TYR A 863 -35.83 -1.35 -0.09
CA TYR A 863 -35.45 -2.52 -0.88
C TYR A 863 -34.04 -2.36 -1.50
N TYR A 864 -33.74 -1.18 -2.06
CA TYR A 864 -32.43 -0.81 -2.62
C TYR A 864 -31.29 -1.02 -1.60
N TYR A 865 -31.44 -0.50 -0.38
CA TYR A 865 -30.43 -0.69 0.67
C TYR A 865 -30.32 -2.16 1.11
N GLY A 866 -31.43 -2.90 1.04
CA GLY A 866 -31.47 -4.35 1.24
C GLY A 866 -30.61 -5.13 0.23
N LEU A 867 -30.69 -4.79 -1.06
CA LEU A 867 -29.83 -5.38 -2.09
C LEU A 867 -28.39 -4.90 -1.99
N ARG A 868 -28.17 -3.60 -1.74
CA ARG A 868 -26.83 -3.01 -1.60
C ARG A 868 -26.02 -3.65 -0.46
N SER A 869 -26.68 -3.99 0.65
CA SER A 869 -26.04 -4.66 1.79
C SER A 869 -25.78 -6.15 1.55
N ASN A 870 -26.27 -6.73 0.45
CA ASN A 870 -26.13 -8.14 0.11
C ASN A 870 -25.74 -8.32 -1.37
N PRO A 871 -24.54 -7.85 -1.78
CA PRO A 871 -24.13 -7.89 -3.19
C PRO A 871 -24.04 -9.32 -3.76
N GLY A 872 -23.89 -10.34 -2.91
CA GLY A 872 -23.95 -11.76 -3.30
C GLY A 872 -25.25 -12.15 -4.03
N LEU A 873 -26.36 -11.45 -3.80
CA LEU A 873 -27.62 -11.67 -4.51
C LEU A 873 -27.53 -11.34 -6.01
N LEU A 874 -26.58 -10.48 -6.39
CA LEU A 874 -26.36 -10.08 -7.78
C LEU A 874 -25.29 -10.94 -8.48
N ARG A 875 -24.77 -12.00 -7.83
CA ARG A 875 -23.79 -12.92 -8.42
C ARG A 875 -24.45 -13.88 -9.41
N ALA A 876 -24.09 -13.74 -10.69
CA ALA A 876 -24.41 -14.67 -11.76
C ALA A 876 -23.27 -14.65 -12.79
N GLU A 877 -23.17 -15.68 -13.63
CA GLU A 877 -22.22 -15.70 -14.74
C GLU A 877 -22.42 -14.48 -15.64
N ASN A 878 -21.31 -13.91 -16.14
CA ASN A 878 -21.29 -12.73 -17.01
C ASN A 878 -21.98 -11.46 -16.43
N VAL A 879 -22.15 -11.37 -15.11
CA VAL A 879 -22.57 -10.13 -14.43
C VAL A 879 -21.34 -9.49 -13.76
N ASN A 880 -20.74 -8.50 -14.43
CA ASN A 880 -19.47 -7.92 -14.00
C ASN A 880 -19.66 -6.62 -13.20
N ALA A 881 -20.57 -5.77 -13.67
CA ALA A 881 -20.77 -4.43 -13.12
C ALA A 881 -22.26 -4.03 -13.07
N PRO A 882 -23.12 -4.74 -12.32
CA PRO A 882 -24.55 -4.43 -12.22
C PRO A 882 -24.76 -3.00 -11.70
N MET A 883 -25.56 -2.22 -12.44
CA MET A 883 -25.99 -0.89 -12.05
C MET A 883 -27.32 -0.97 -11.31
N LEU A 884 -27.31 -0.72 -10.00
CA LEU A 884 -28.49 -0.76 -9.15
C LEU A 884 -29.04 0.66 -8.94
N MET A 885 -30.30 0.89 -9.29
CA MET A 885 -30.97 2.20 -9.22
C MET A 885 -32.44 2.05 -8.78
N ALA A 886 -33.09 3.17 -8.42
CA ALA A 886 -34.54 3.22 -8.22
C ALA A 886 -35.15 4.41 -8.97
N GLY A 887 -36.37 4.27 -9.48
CA GLY A 887 -37.05 5.35 -10.20
C GLY A 887 -38.56 5.16 -10.29
N SER A 888 -39.29 6.25 -10.56
CA SER A 888 -40.75 6.21 -10.81
C SER A 888 -41.08 5.45 -12.11
N VAL A 889 -42.36 5.09 -12.31
CA VAL A 889 -42.87 4.54 -13.58
C VAL A 889 -42.41 5.36 -14.79
N SER A 890 -42.50 6.69 -14.70
CA SER A 890 -42.07 7.62 -15.75
C SER A 890 -40.58 7.44 -16.09
N ASN A 891 -39.73 7.37 -15.07
CA ASN A 891 -38.29 7.16 -15.23
C ASN A 891 -37.96 5.78 -15.83
N LYS A 892 -38.64 4.71 -15.39
CA LYS A 892 -38.50 3.35 -15.98
C LYS A 892 -38.82 3.39 -17.47
N ASN A 893 -39.91 4.04 -17.87
CA ASN A 893 -40.33 4.12 -19.27
C ASN A 893 -39.38 4.98 -20.12
N THR A 894 -38.88 6.09 -19.59
CA THR A 894 -37.84 6.88 -20.26
C THR A 894 -36.56 6.05 -20.44
N LEU A 895 -36.14 5.30 -19.41
CA LEU A 895 -34.95 4.46 -19.51
C LEU A 895 -35.10 3.36 -20.56
N ILE A 896 -36.27 2.70 -20.63
CA ILE A 896 -36.58 1.67 -21.62
C ILE A 896 -36.57 2.24 -23.04
N SER A 897 -37.11 3.45 -23.24
CA SER A 897 -37.22 4.07 -24.57
C SER A 897 -35.92 4.70 -25.07
N THR A 898 -35.07 5.19 -24.16
CA THR A 898 -33.85 5.93 -24.53
C THR A 898 -32.57 5.13 -24.40
N GLY A 899 -32.50 4.15 -23.49
CA GLY A 899 -31.27 3.43 -23.16
C GLY A 899 -30.21 4.25 -22.39
N GLU A 900 -30.53 5.48 -21.99
CA GLU A 900 -29.60 6.46 -21.40
C GLU A 900 -29.31 6.18 -19.91
N THR A 901 -28.65 5.06 -19.62
CA THR A 901 -28.38 4.62 -18.23
C THR A 901 -27.41 5.52 -17.46
N THR A 902 -26.46 6.16 -18.17
CA THR A 902 -25.45 7.02 -17.53
C THR A 902 -26.11 8.29 -17.02
N GLU A 903 -26.97 8.91 -17.83
CA GLU A 903 -27.75 10.09 -17.45
C GLU A 903 -28.72 9.75 -16.31
N PHE A 904 -29.39 8.60 -16.37
CA PHE A 904 -30.29 8.15 -15.30
C PHE A 904 -29.55 7.87 -13.98
N ARG A 905 -28.36 7.28 -14.03
CA ARG A 905 -27.52 7.03 -12.86
C ARG A 905 -27.12 8.33 -12.16
N ASP A 906 -26.73 9.34 -12.92
CA ASP A 906 -26.33 10.64 -12.38
C ASP A 906 -27.54 11.37 -11.79
N PHE A 907 -28.71 11.26 -12.43
CA PHE A 907 -29.99 11.71 -11.88
C PHE A 907 -30.35 10.99 -10.57
N PHE A 908 -30.25 9.66 -10.52
CA PHE A 908 -30.53 8.85 -9.33
C PHE A 908 -29.62 9.22 -8.17
N SER A 909 -28.31 9.35 -8.44
CA SER A 909 -27.31 9.80 -7.48
C SER A 909 -27.65 11.12 -6.83
N LYS A 910 -28.02 12.12 -7.64
CA LYS A 910 -28.34 13.46 -7.18
C LYS A 910 -29.61 13.48 -6.32
N ASN A 911 -30.66 12.78 -6.74
CA ASN A 911 -32.01 12.94 -6.18
C ASN A 911 -32.37 11.90 -5.11
N TYR A 912 -31.80 10.69 -5.16
CA TYR A 912 -32.09 9.61 -4.21
C TYR A 912 -30.95 9.37 -3.21
N LEU A 913 -29.70 9.71 -3.55
CA LEU A 913 -28.51 9.47 -2.73
C LEU A 913 -27.82 10.76 -2.21
N GLY A 914 -28.35 11.94 -2.54
CA GLY A 914 -27.82 13.23 -2.06
C GLY A 914 -26.52 13.69 -2.74
N GLY A 915 -26.22 13.23 -3.95
CA GLY A 915 -25.06 13.67 -4.75
C GLY A 915 -23.78 12.84 -4.63
N GLY A 916 -23.83 11.71 -3.92
CA GLY A 916 -22.79 10.68 -4.04
C GLY A 916 -23.03 9.86 -5.29
N GLY A 917 -22.11 9.93 -6.28
CA GLY A 917 -22.21 9.30 -7.61
C GLY A 917 -22.92 7.92 -7.61
N GLY A 918 -23.72 7.63 -8.64
CA GLY A 918 -24.56 6.42 -8.65
C GLY A 918 -23.71 5.15 -8.61
N ILE A 919 -24.19 4.13 -7.91
CA ILE A 919 -23.37 2.98 -7.53
C ILE A 919 -23.42 1.93 -8.63
N THR A 920 -22.28 1.72 -9.29
CA THR A 920 -22.00 0.48 -10.02
C THR A 920 -21.36 -0.48 -9.04
N ILE A 921 -21.94 -1.66 -8.84
CA ILE A 921 -21.37 -2.65 -7.92
C ILE A 921 -20.32 -3.41 -8.71
N GLN A 922 -19.04 -3.20 -8.42
CA GLN A 922 -17.97 -4.02 -9.00
C GLN A 922 -18.00 -5.39 -8.32
N MET A 923 -18.41 -6.43 -9.07
CA MET A 923 -18.47 -7.80 -8.55
C MET A 923 -17.08 -8.45 -8.45
N ALA A 924 -16.06 -7.81 -9.03
CA ALA A 924 -14.70 -8.32 -9.15
C ALA A 924 -13.84 -8.07 -7.90
N PHE A 925 -14.33 -8.29 -6.68
CA PHE A 925 -13.51 -8.43 -5.48
C PHE A 925 -14.37 -9.07 -4.38
N VAL A 926 -14.38 -10.40 -4.30
CA VAL A 926 -14.50 -11.24 -3.08
C VAL A 926 -14.58 -12.69 -3.59
N ASP A 927 -13.70 -13.53 -3.04
CA ASP A 927 -13.51 -14.99 -3.21
C ASP A 927 -12.40 -15.43 -4.19
N GLN A 928 -11.20 -15.61 -3.61
CA GLN A 928 -10.39 -16.79 -3.91
C GLN A 928 -11.05 -17.98 -3.21
N GLU A 929 -11.47 -19.00 -3.96
CA GLU A 929 -11.13 -20.41 -3.73
C GLU A 929 -11.68 -21.29 -4.88
N PRO A 930 -11.11 -22.50 -5.08
CA PRO A 930 -11.02 -23.16 -6.37
C PRO A 930 -12.12 -24.19 -6.59
N GLU A 931 -12.54 -24.39 -7.83
CA GLU A 931 -13.14 -25.66 -8.25
C GLU A 931 -12.97 -25.90 -9.76
N ASP A 932 -12.37 -27.05 -10.07
CA ASP A 932 -12.23 -27.64 -11.40
C ASP A 932 -13.60 -27.90 -12.04
N ALA A 933 -13.71 -27.66 -13.36
CA ALA A 933 -14.82 -28.17 -14.16
C ALA A 933 -14.29 -29.03 -15.32
N ALA A 934 -14.85 -30.23 -15.38
CA ALA A 934 -14.48 -31.32 -16.26
C ALA A 934 -14.73 -31.06 -17.75
N ALA A 935 -13.76 -31.50 -18.55
CA ALA A 935 -13.84 -32.18 -19.85
C ALA A 935 -14.99 -31.82 -20.81
N THR A 936 -14.66 -31.04 -21.84
CA THR A 936 -15.12 -31.32 -23.21
C THR A 936 -13.91 -31.40 -24.14
N GLY A 937 -13.84 -32.48 -24.91
CA GLY A 937 -12.69 -32.82 -25.75
C GLY A 937 -12.53 -31.86 -26.93
N ALA A 938 -11.64 -30.89 -26.76
CA ALA A 938 -10.81 -30.29 -27.78
C ALA A 938 -9.42 -30.12 -27.13
N LYS A 939 -8.34 -30.36 -27.88
CA LYS A 939 -6.96 -30.57 -27.37
C LYS A 939 -6.58 -29.57 -26.27
N SER A 940 -6.68 -29.99 -25.01
CA SER A 940 -6.43 -29.10 -23.88
C SER A 940 -4.93 -28.93 -23.66
N PHE A 941 -4.49 -27.69 -23.51
CA PHE A 941 -3.17 -27.38 -22.99
C PHE A 941 -2.98 -28.02 -21.61
N THR A 942 -1.74 -28.41 -21.28
CA THR A 942 -1.43 -29.14 -20.03
C THR A 942 -0.38 -28.41 -19.23
N THR A 943 -0.46 -28.47 -17.90
CA THR A 943 0.59 -27.94 -17.02
C THR A 943 1.77 -28.93 -16.96
N SER A 944 3.00 -28.41 -16.93
CA SER A 944 4.20 -29.24 -16.77
C SER A 944 5.31 -28.43 -16.09
N ASP A 945 6.18 -29.08 -15.33
CA ASP A 945 7.32 -28.41 -14.67
C ASP A 945 8.63 -28.51 -15.45
N GLY A 946 8.60 -29.18 -16.62
CA GLY A 946 9.76 -29.46 -17.46
C GLY A 946 10.28 -28.26 -18.25
N THR A 947 10.99 -28.51 -19.35
CA THR A 947 11.53 -27.44 -20.22
C THR A 947 10.44 -26.48 -20.66
N HIS A 948 10.69 -25.17 -20.49
CA HIS A 948 9.76 -24.11 -20.90
C HIS A 948 10.47 -23.12 -21.81
N TRP A 949 9.69 -22.53 -22.69
CA TRP A 949 10.10 -21.43 -23.54
C TRP A 949 9.37 -20.18 -23.11
N VAL A 950 9.90 -19.01 -23.48
CA VAL A 950 9.18 -17.75 -23.32
C VAL A 950 8.70 -17.31 -24.69
N MET A 951 7.39 -17.24 -24.85
CA MET A 951 6.72 -16.77 -26.05
C MET A 951 6.41 -15.28 -25.91
N VAL A 952 6.85 -14.48 -26.88
CA VAL A 952 6.49 -13.06 -26.99
C VAL A 952 5.65 -12.88 -28.25
N VAL A 953 4.35 -12.63 -28.07
CA VAL A 953 3.38 -12.40 -29.14
C VAL A 953 3.41 -10.93 -29.52
N LEU A 954 3.79 -10.64 -30.77
CA LEU A 954 3.92 -9.30 -31.30
C LEU A 954 2.81 -8.99 -32.30
N PRO A 955 2.27 -7.76 -32.27
CA PRO A 955 1.29 -7.33 -33.25
C PRO A 955 1.87 -7.26 -34.67
N PRO A 956 1.01 -7.30 -35.70
CA PRO A 956 1.44 -7.26 -37.10
C PRO A 956 2.33 -6.04 -37.40
N ARG A 957 3.37 -6.23 -38.22
CA ARG A 957 4.34 -5.20 -38.67
C ARG A 957 5.36 -4.72 -37.61
N THR A 958 5.48 -5.41 -36.48
CA THR A 958 6.54 -5.15 -35.49
C THR A 958 7.93 -5.56 -36.04
N ASN A 959 8.97 -4.75 -35.80
CA ASN A 959 10.34 -5.08 -36.23
C ASN A 959 10.96 -6.15 -35.31
N THR A 960 10.76 -7.42 -35.68
CA THR A 960 11.16 -8.60 -34.90
C THR A 960 12.67 -8.70 -34.66
N GLY A 961 13.50 -8.19 -35.56
CA GLY A 961 14.96 -8.21 -35.40
C GLY A 961 15.44 -7.34 -34.24
N ARG A 962 14.82 -6.16 -34.05
CA ARG A 962 15.13 -5.27 -32.92
C ARG A 962 14.68 -5.88 -31.59
N VAL A 963 13.52 -6.52 -31.59
CA VAL A 963 12.91 -7.17 -30.43
C VAL A 963 13.72 -8.41 -30.01
N SER A 964 14.14 -9.24 -30.96
CA SER A 964 15.05 -10.38 -30.75
C SER A 964 16.41 -9.96 -30.20
N GLY A 965 17.02 -8.90 -30.76
CA GLY A 965 18.30 -8.37 -30.29
C GLY A 965 18.23 -7.87 -28.85
N PHE A 966 17.09 -7.28 -28.45
CA PHE A 966 16.86 -6.86 -27.07
C PHE A 966 16.70 -8.06 -26.14
N LEU A 967 15.87 -9.05 -26.48
CA LEU A 967 15.68 -10.25 -25.66
C LEU A 967 17.02 -10.95 -25.41
N THR A 968 17.84 -11.09 -26.46
CA THR A 968 19.18 -11.67 -26.37
C THR A 968 20.10 -10.84 -25.47
N SER A 969 20.04 -9.51 -25.55
CA SER A 969 20.84 -8.61 -24.70
C SER A 969 20.40 -8.64 -23.24
N HIS A 970 19.08 -8.64 -22.97
CA HIS A 970 18.54 -8.73 -21.61
C HIS A 970 18.89 -10.05 -20.95
N ALA A 971 18.79 -11.17 -21.68
CA ALA A 971 19.19 -12.46 -21.15
C ALA A 971 20.69 -12.57 -20.88
N LEU A 972 21.53 -12.02 -21.77
CA LEU A 972 22.96 -12.02 -21.55
C LEU A 972 23.35 -11.14 -20.35
N ASN A 973 22.75 -9.96 -20.22
CA ASN A 973 23.13 -9.00 -19.20
C ASN A 973 22.51 -9.29 -17.83
N SER A 974 21.27 -9.78 -17.79
CA SER A 974 20.51 -9.99 -16.55
C SER A 974 20.61 -11.42 -16.03
N PHE A 975 20.86 -12.40 -16.90
CA PHE A 975 20.89 -13.82 -16.54
C PHE A 975 22.16 -14.56 -17.01
N ASN A 976 23.07 -13.89 -17.71
CA ASN A 976 24.24 -14.51 -18.34
C ASN A 976 23.88 -15.69 -19.28
N LEU A 977 22.70 -15.64 -19.89
CA LEU A 977 22.17 -16.66 -20.79
C LEU A 977 22.36 -16.24 -22.25
N ARG A 978 22.83 -17.17 -23.09
CA ARG A 978 22.84 -17.00 -24.54
C ARG A 978 21.55 -17.61 -25.09
N LEU A 979 20.67 -16.78 -25.61
CA LEU A 979 19.39 -17.20 -26.15
C LEU A 979 19.47 -17.48 -27.64
N ASN A 980 18.68 -18.45 -28.08
CA ASN A 980 18.22 -18.53 -29.45
C ASN A 980 16.77 -18.05 -29.48
N THR A 981 16.50 -17.07 -30.34
CA THR A 981 15.14 -16.59 -30.60
C THR A 981 14.65 -17.14 -31.93
N ARG A 982 13.48 -17.77 -31.95
CA ARG A 982 12.83 -18.22 -33.18
C ARG A 982 11.62 -17.34 -33.50
N THR A 983 11.48 -16.94 -34.76
CA THR A 983 10.32 -16.16 -35.23
C THR A 983 9.34 -17.06 -35.96
N ILE A 984 8.06 -17.01 -35.57
CA ILE A 984 6.98 -17.78 -36.18
C ILE A 984 5.82 -16.84 -36.49
N ASN A 985 5.23 -16.97 -37.68
CA ASN A 985 4.06 -16.19 -38.07
C ASN A 985 2.83 -17.09 -37.99
N LEU A 986 1.81 -16.65 -37.26
CA LEU A 986 0.56 -17.38 -37.10
C LEU A 986 -0.50 -16.90 -38.10
N SER A 987 -1.56 -17.68 -38.31
CA SER A 987 -2.60 -17.39 -39.32
C SER A 987 -3.36 -16.08 -39.08
N GLY A 988 -3.42 -15.60 -37.84
CA GLY A 988 -4.01 -14.31 -37.47
C GLY A 988 -3.16 -13.08 -37.81
N GLY A 989 -1.97 -13.24 -38.39
CA GLY A 989 -1.05 -12.15 -38.70
C GLY A 989 -0.17 -11.70 -37.51
N GLU A 990 -0.29 -12.38 -36.37
CA GLU A 990 0.60 -12.24 -35.21
C GLU A 990 1.97 -12.85 -35.49
N THR A 991 3.01 -12.21 -34.97
CA THR A 991 4.37 -12.74 -35.01
C THR A 991 4.82 -13.11 -33.62
N VAL A 992 5.16 -14.38 -33.43
CA VAL A 992 5.66 -14.92 -32.18
C VAL A 992 7.18 -14.96 -32.21
N LEU A 993 7.82 -14.38 -31.19
CA LEU A 993 9.22 -14.62 -30.86
C LEU A 993 9.32 -15.60 -29.70
N LEU A 994 9.93 -16.74 -29.96
CA LEU A 994 10.11 -17.80 -28.97
C LEU A 994 11.54 -17.81 -28.45
N VAL A 995 11.71 -17.85 -27.14
CA VAL A 995 12.99 -17.94 -26.45
C VAL A 995 13.16 -19.34 -25.87
N GLU A 996 14.06 -20.12 -26.48
CA GLU A 996 14.23 -21.55 -26.19
C GLU A 996 15.47 -21.81 -25.31
N ALA A 997 15.44 -21.39 -24.03
CA ALA A 997 16.63 -21.49 -23.16
C ALA A 997 16.38 -21.91 -21.70
N PHE A 998 15.14 -22.18 -21.29
CA PHE A 998 14.81 -22.43 -19.89
C PHE A 998 14.55 -23.91 -19.62
N GLN A 999 15.17 -24.45 -18.57
CA GLN A 999 15.05 -25.86 -18.21
C GLN A 999 13.80 -26.17 -17.37
N SER A 1000 13.18 -25.14 -16.79
CA SER A 1000 11.95 -25.25 -15.98
C SER A 1000 11.01 -24.07 -16.21
N ALA A 1001 9.73 -24.24 -15.85
CA ALA A 1001 8.71 -23.19 -15.87
C ALA A 1001 9.10 -21.99 -14.99
N SER A 1002 9.71 -22.25 -13.82
CA SER A 1002 10.17 -21.21 -12.89
C SER A 1002 11.24 -20.29 -13.50
N GLN A 1003 12.23 -20.85 -14.22
CA GLN A 1003 13.26 -20.05 -14.90
C GLN A 1003 12.67 -19.18 -16.02
N ALA A 1004 11.73 -19.74 -16.79
CA ALA A 1004 11.00 -18.98 -17.80
C ALA A 1004 10.19 -17.84 -17.16
N GLN A 1005 9.52 -18.11 -16.04
CA GLN A 1005 8.72 -17.13 -15.31
C GLN A 1005 9.58 -15.99 -14.76
N GLU A 1006 10.70 -16.30 -14.09
CA GLU A 1006 11.64 -15.29 -13.58
C GLU A 1006 12.15 -14.38 -14.70
N PHE A 1007 12.45 -14.95 -15.87
CA PHE A 1007 12.81 -14.19 -17.06
C PHE A 1007 11.67 -13.27 -17.53
N THR A 1008 10.42 -13.77 -17.61
CA THR A 1008 9.27 -12.93 -17.98
C THR A 1008 9.01 -11.80 -16.97
N THR A 1009 9.12 -12.07 -15.67
CA THR A 1009 8.94 -11.06 -14.61
C THR A 1009 10.01 -9.98 -14.70
N SER A 1010 11.26 -10.36 -14.94
CA SER A 1010 12.37 -9.40 -15.12
C SER A 1010 12.21 -8.53 -16.38
N LEU A 1011 11.65 -9.08 -17.45
CA LEU A 1011 11.35 -8.36 -18.68
C LEU A 1011 10.19 -7.38 -18.49
N ASN A 1012 9.14 -7.80 -17.79
CA ASN A 1012 7.99 -6.94 -17.46
C ASN A 1012 8.36 -5.81 -16.51
N ALA A 1013 9.31 -6.02 -15.60
CA ALA A 1013 9.87 -4.98 -14.73
C ALA A 1013 10.80 -4.01 -15.47
N ASN A 1014 11.22 -4.33 -16.70
CA ASN A 1014 12.11 -3.50 -17.50
C ASN A 1014 11.33 -2.39 -18.23
N ASN A 1015 11.22 -1.22 -17.60
CA ASN A 1015 10.50 -0.07 -18.16
C ASN A 1015 11.03 0.38 -19.53
N PHE A 1016 12.32 0.17 -19.84
CA PHE A 1016 12.90 0.49 -21.15
C PHE A 1016 12.33 -0.41 -22.26
N TRP A 1017 12.12 -1.69 -21.98
CA TRP A 1017 11.47 -2.63 -22.90
C TRP A 1017 10.01 -2.26 -23.16
N ASN A 1018 9.24 -2.05 -22.09
CA ASN A 1018 7.82 -1.69 -22.17
C ASN A 1018 7.61 -0.39 -22.98
N ASN A 1019 8.52 0.58 -22.84
CA ASN A 1019 8.49 1.85 -23.55
C ASN A 1019 8.87 1.75 -25.04
N GLN A 1020 9.59 0.71 -25.47
CA GLN A 1020 9.98 0.51 -26.87
C GLN A 1020 8.90 -0.22 -27.69
N LEU A 1021 8.01 -0.98 -27.03
CA LEU A 1021 7.00 -1.76 -27.73
C LEU A 1021 5.70 -1.00 -28.04
N ARG A 1022 5.34 0.08 -27.30
CA ARG A 1022 4.21 1.05 -27.47
C ARG A 1022 2.94 0.57 -28.22
N ALA A 1023 2.65 -0.72 -28.25
CA ALA A 1023 1.45 -1.31 -28.77
C ALA A 1023 0.72 -1.86 -27.56
N SER A 1024 -0.53 -1.46 -27.38
CA SER A 1024 -1.33 -1.78 -26.19
C SER A 1024 -1.56 -3.29 -25.96
N ASN A 1025 -1.21 -4.14 -26.93
CA ASN A 1025 -1.61 -5.55 -27.01
C ASN A 1025 -0.43 -6.47 -27.41
N TRP A 1026 0.69 -6.48 -26.70
CA TRP A 1026 1.67 -7.58 -26.79
C TRP A 1026 1.53 -8.48 -25.56
N VAL A 1027 1.73 -9.78 -25.73
CA VAL A 1027 1.55 -10.77 -24.66
C VAL A 1027 2.81 -11.60 -24.51
N MET A 1028 3.23 -11.82 -23.27
CA MET A 1028 4.32 -12.72 -22.93
C MET A 1028 3.79 -13.85 -22.07
N ALA A 1029 4.09 -15.09 -22.46
CA ALA A 1029 3.69 -16.28 -21.72
C ALA A 1029 4.83 -17.29 -21.71
N SER A 1030 5.01 -17.99 -20.59
CA SER A 1030 5.84 -19.20 -20.59
C SER A 1030 5.03 -20.34 -21.22
N VAL A 1031 5.70 -21.19 -22.01
CA VAL A 1031 5.04 -22.26 -22.77
C VAL A 1031 5.91 -23.50 -22.88
N SER A 1032 5.33 -24.67 -22.62
CA SER A 1032 6.01 -25.94 -22.83
C SER A 1032 6.13 -26.25 -24.33
N PRO A 1033 7.15 -27.01 -24.78
CA PRO A 1033 7.27 -27.40 -26.18
C PRO A 1033 6.04 -28.12 -26.73
N ASP A 1034 5.30 -28.86 -25.90
CA ASP A 1034 4.12 -29.60 -26.31
C ASP A 1034 2.88 -28.71 -26.41
N ASN A 1035 2.69 -27.76 -25.48
CA ASN A 1035 1.64 -26.74 -25.61
C ASN A 1035 1.91 -25.83 -26.81
N PHE A 1036 3.17 -25.50 -27.10
CA PHE A 1036 3.50 -24.68 -28.25
C PHE A 1036 3.21 -25.37 -29.59
N LYS A 1037 3.32 -26.71 -29.68
CA LYS A 1037 2.89 -27.45 -30.87
C LYS A 1037 1.39 -27.35 -31.10
N ILE A 1038 0.59 -27.26 -30.03
CA ILE A 1038 -0.86 -27.06 -30.12
C ILE A 1038 -1.13 -25.66 -30.68
N ILE A 1039 -0.45 -24.62 -30.17
CA ILE A 1039 -0.51 -23.24 -30.69
C ILE A 1039 -0.12 -23.18 -32.17
N GLU A 1040 0.95 -23.86 -32.59
CA GLU A 1040 1.36 -23.91 -34.00
C GLU A 1040 0.32 -24.63 -34.89
N GLN A 1041 -0.36 -25.65 -34.37
CA GLN A 1041 -1.42 -26.37 -35.09
C GLN A 1041 -2.71 -25.55 -35.22
N GLU A 1042 -3.06 -24.79 -34.19
CA GLU A 1042 -4.27 -23.96 -34.13
C GLU A 1042 -4.07 -22.60 -34.82
N GLY A 1043 -2.83 -22.14 -34.93
CA GLY A 1043 -2.51 -20.90 -35.63
C GLY A 1043 -3.00 -19.63 -34.92
N THR A 1044 -3.26 -19.72 -33.62
CA THR A 1044 -3.68 -18.62 -32.73
C THR A 1044 -3.10 -18.83 -31.33
N THR A 1045 -2.87 -17.74 -30.60
CA THR A 1045 -2.38 -17.76 -29.21
C THR A 1045 -3.48 -17.52 -28.17
N GLU A 1046 -4.69 -17.17 -28.60
CA GLU A 1046 -5.77 -16.69 -27.72
C GLU A 1046 -6.17 -17.72 -26.65
N GLU A 1047 -6.41 -18.97 -27.05
CA GLU A 1047 -6.81 -20.04 -26.12
C GLU A 1047 -5.69 -20.40 -25.14
N TYR A 1048 -4.43 -20.40 -25.60
CA TYR A 1048 -3.29 -20.64 -24.71
C TYR A 1048 -3.06 -19.50 -23.72
N ILE A 1049 -3.23 -18.25 -24.14
CA ILE A 1049 -3.08 -17.09 -23.26
C ILE A 1049 -4.17 -17.10 -22.19
N LYS A 1050 -5.37 -17.59 -22.50
CA LYS A 1050 -6.42 -17.81 -21.51
C LYS A 1050 -6.02 -18.91 -20.53
N PHE A 1051 -5.58 -20.07 -21.03
CA PHE A 1051 -5.06 -21.16 -20.21
C PHE A 1051 -3.86 -20.78 -19.33
N TYR A 1052 -2.95 -19.92 -19.80
CA TYR A 1052 -1.78 -19.47 -19.04
C TYR A 1052 -2.12 -18.48 -17.90
N LYS A 1053 -3.28 -17.81 -17.98
CA LYS A 1053 -3.75 -16.87 -16.95
C LYS A 1053 -4.60 -17.53 -15.86
N GLU A 1054 -5.22 -18.65 -16.20
CA GLU A 1054 -5.89 -19.58 -15.28
C GLU A 1054 -4.82 -20.33 -14.46
#